data_AF-A0A4R9G413-F1
#
_entry.id   AF-A0A4R9G413-F1
#
_cell.length_a   1.000
_cell.length_b   1.000
_cell.length_c   1.000
_cell.angle_alpha   90.00
_cell.angle_beta   90.00
_cell.angle_gamma   90.00
#
_symmetry.space_group_name_H-M   'P 1'
#
loop_
_entity.id
_entity.type
_entity.pdbx_description
1 polymer ?
#
loop_
_entity_poly.entity_id
_entity_poly.type
_entity_poly.pdbx_seq_one_letter_code
_entity_poly.pdbx_strand_id
1 'polypeptide(L)'
;MCLRRIFHIILRLGVSFLFLDCYQGPKSGIDDFLAFSQLTTSVSTPVPLQVQVSGLPAAATVSISDSLGEILTFSSNSTQSFPTKQVAGTNYSLTVTAQPTVTPKIICQITNPTGQTGFPSTVVQVQCGTAFYPINVTVVGISSTNTNSLVLSNNAIDFLTVTTNGTYSFPTTIADQQSFAVGVFQGLPNHTCIFKAVPANTGIVNGGSPAAPILNCFSDISVLPADNTSILVTDTINITLSETPTAGSCILDATVAASPTNLGPYATLSLAGNVLSIIPNSGSYSPTLAAPLNVYAKITGCTDSGGNVLLEGSPLVVNFSLVANKYYVSPTGTDAAAPACATPAAPCATIQQGVTNCGTNSCHVFVSQGTYTVTTAISLTKKTSIVGGFAPGFGTRSPSTYQTLINDSTAGCGVSYALPCAPIIVTLAALTANEVVKISGFGIFASSDPTKAYTTGIFLNASIPSPGGLFIFENTIVGGQPSSAGGLLSGIQIVGSNNTVLEYNTIYGGSGGAASSGVVVDASSAVLTWNRISGLGSVGSAFPTNYSAGVEVRNMIATNSLAINSNSINPQAYIDATVSASNFFGILFQSTNLSTSNVAVLGNSIYSGNGSLTATTNAVRYGAVLALDMKLMNNQMITPSSSYVCLFNALTSGVGSSIQGNNFYSCSTMAYEAGTTTSYTSICPGAAIGGLSSTSCAVPTYLTGAGAASQNYAQNPKFVNATDIDHAFDLSSSSSCYAVYGGINDNILAPYTASDIETRPRTQNTAVAAPSFIPAGAYGYSIGAFEFNGACK
;
A
#
# COMPACT_ATOMS: atom_id res chain seq x y z
N MET A 1 -71.32 -53.34 5.43
CA MET A 1 -70.32 -53.82 6.41
C MET A 1 -68.95 -53.59 5.78
N CYS A 2 -68.37 -52.40 5.96
CA CYS A 2 -67.64 -51.93 7.16
C CYS A 2 -66.36 -52.76 7.36
N LEU A 3 -65.17 -52.22 7.55
CA LEU A 3 -64.71 -50.88 7.97
C LEU A 3 -63.19 -50.91 7.66
N ARG A 4 -62.60 -50.00 6.87
CA ARG A 4 -62.11 -48.66 7.25
C ARG A 4 -61.03 -48.65 8.36
N ARG A 5 -59.79 -48.27 8.00
CA ARG A 5 -59.01 -47.16 8.59
C ARG A 5 -57.86 -46.80 7.61
N ILE A 6 -57.88 -45.67 6.87
CA ILE A 6 -57.74 -44.23 7.26
C ILE A 6 -56.25 -43.92 7.55
N PHE A 7 -55.55 -42.91 6.99
CA PHE A 7 -55.83 -41.65 6.26
C PHE A 7 -54.48 -41.19 5.60
N HIS A 8 -54.40 -40.64 4.37
CA HIS A 8 -54.69 -39.24 3.93
C HIS A 8 -53.78 -38.18 4.61
N ILE A 9 -53.25 -37.10 4.02
CA ILE A 9 -53.72 -36.14 2.98
C ILE A 9 -52.55 -35.11 2.76
N ILE A 10 -52.28 -34.49 1.60
CA ILE A 10 -52.76 -33.18 1.05
C ILE A 10 -52.07 -33.03 -0.35
N LEU A 11 -52.65 -32.57 -1.49
CA LEU A 11 -54.00 -32.15 -1.88
C LEU A 11 -54.03 -31.60 -3.34
N ARG A 12 -55.20 -31.80 -4.01
CA ARG A 12 -55.84 -31.04 -5.14
C ARG A 12 -55.27 -31.14 -6.57
N LEU A 13 -56.05 -31.27 -7.66
CA LEU A 13 -57.50 -31.25 -8.02
C LEU A 13 -57.60 -32.07 -9.35
N GLY A 14 -58.66 -32.79 -9.74
CA GLY A 14 -60.01 -32.97 -9.24
C GLY A 14 -60.83 -33.97 -10.09
N VAL A 15 -61.81 -34.58 -9.40
CA VAL A 15 -63.19 -34.90 -9.83
C VAL A 15 -63.44 -36.00 -10.89
N SER A 16 -63.80 -37.17 -10.33
CA SER A 16 -64.95 -38.05 -10.64
C SER A 16 -65.12 -38.63 -12.05
N PHE A 17 -65.11 -39.97 -12.15
CA PHE A 17 -66.33 -40.79 -12.23
C PHE A 17 -65.95 -42.29 -12.13
N LEU A 18 -66.61 -43.00 -11.21
CA LEU A 18 -66.59 -44.46 -11.06
C LEU A 18 -67.55 -45.08 -12.08
N PHE A 19 -67.19 -46.20 -12.71
CA PHE A 19 -67.83 -47.52 -12.52
C PHE A 19 -67.03 -48.60 -13.29
N LEU A 20 -66.82 -49.71 -12.60
CA LEU A 20 -66.27 -50.96 -13.12
C LEU A 20 -67.22 -51.53 -14.19
N ASP A 21 -66.71 -51.73 -15.40
CA ASP A 21 -67.13 -52.85 -16.24
C ASP A 21 -66.06 -53.95 -16.18
N CYS A 22 -66.55 -55.18 -16.04
CA CYS A 22 -65.76 -56.39 -15.93
C CYS A 22 -64.85 -56.56 -17.16
N TYR A 23 -63.53 -56.61 -16.95
CA TYR A 23 -62.64 -57.11 -18.00
C TYR A 23 -62.89 -58.60 -18.14
N GLN A 24 -63.48 -59.02 -19.27
CA GLN A 24 -63.65 -60.42 -19.60
C GLN A 24 -62.28 -61.11 -19.63
N GLY A 25 -62.19 -62.29 -19.01
CA GLY A 25 -60.98 -63.12 -19.07
C GLY A 25 -60.61 -63.44 -20.53
N PRO A 26 -59.31 -63.56 -20.85
CA PRO A 26 -58.85 -63.78 -22.21
C PRO A 26 -59.42 -65.09 -22.76
N LYS A 27 -60.04 -65.01 -23.94
CA LYS A 27 -60.54 -66.17 -24.68
C LYS A 27 -59.34 -66.86 -25.31
N SER A 28 -59.21 -68.16 -25.03
CA SER A 28 -58.20 -69.10 -25.53
C SER A 28 -57.76 -68.82 -26.97
N GLY A 29 -56.58 -68.22 -27.12
CA GLY A 29 -55.84 -68.07 -28.36
C GLY A 29 -54.34 -68.09 -28.06
N ILE A 30 -53.57 -68.86 -28.84
CA ILE A 30 -52.13 -69.08 -28.65
C ILE A 30 -51.31 -67.78 -28.65
N ASP A 31 -51.81 -66.70 -29.24
CA ASP A 31 -51.12 -65.40 -29.30
C ASP A 31 -51.16 -64.64 -27.95
N ASP A 32 -52.21 -64.82 -27.14
CA ASP A 32 -52.33 -64.21 -25.81
C ASP A 32 -51.49 -64.96 -24.75
N PHE A 33 -51.28 -66.26 -24.94
CA PHE A 33 -50.32 -67.04 -24.15
C PHE A 33 -48.87 -66.69 -24.53
N LEU A 34 -48.60 -66.32 -25.79
CA LEU A 34 -47.29 -65.79 -26.17
C LEU A 34 -47.05 -64.39 -25.60
N ALA A 35 -48.06 -63.52 -25.52
CA ALA A 35 -47.95 -62.23 -24.82
C ALA A 35 -47.78 -62.38 -23.29
N PHE A 36 -48.55 -63.24 -22.62
CA PHE A 36 -48.41 -63.50 -21.17
C PHE A 36 -47.22 -64.38 -20.80
N SER A 37 -46.76 -65.29 -21.67
CA SER A 37 -45.51 -66.06 -21.45
C SER A 37 -44.28 -65.18 -21.70
N GLN A 38 -44.33 -64.23 -22.63
CA GLN A 38 -43.29 -63.20 -22.77
C GLN A 38 -43.28 -62.24 -21.56
N LEU A 39 -44.43 -61.91 -20.97
CA LEU A 39 -44.54 -61.11 -19.73
C LEU A 39 -44.12 -61.86 -18.45
N THR A 40 -44.28 -63.20 -18.39
CA THR A 40 -43.86 -64.02 -17.23
C THR A 40 -42.41 -64.52 -17.33
N THR A 41 -41.85 -64.63 -18.53
CA THR A 41 -40.41 -64.91 -18.73
C THR A 41 -39.53 -63.67 -18.46
N SER A 42 -40.07 -62.45 -18.54
CA SER A 42 -39.38 -61.23 -18.11
C SER A 42 -39.24 -61.07 -16.59
N VAL A 43 -39.97 -61.84 -15.77
CA VAL A 43 -40.01 -61.67 -14.30
C VAL A 43 -39.08 -62.64 -13.54
N SER A 44 -38.64 -63.75 -14.16
CA SER A 44 -37.79 -64.75 -13.50
C SER A 44 -36.41 -64.94 -14.14
N THR A 45 -36.08 -64.18 -15.19
CA THR A 45 -34.78 -64.28 -15.87
C THR A 45 -33.67 -63.66 -15.01
N PRO A 46 -32.61 -64.41 -14.65
CA PRO A 46 -31.45 -63.84 -13.97
C PRO A 46 -30.72 -62.86 -14.90
N VAL A 47 -30.66 -61.60 -14.48
CA VAL A 47 -29.99 -60.49 -15.19
C VAL A 47 -28.63 -60.19 -14.56
N PRO A 48 -27.63 -59.73 -15.34
CA PRO A 48 -26.34 -59.34 -14.80
C PRO A 48 -26.45 -57.99 -14.05
N LEU A 49 -25.81 -57.92 -12.88
CA LEU A 49 -25.49 -56.67 -12.20
C LEU A 49 -24.08 -56.27 -12.63
N GLN A 50 -23.98 -55.14 -13.33
CA GLN A 50 -22.75 -54.61 -13.88
C GLN A 50 -22.31 -53.37 -13.12
N VAL A 51 -21.00 -53.19 -13.03
CA VAL A 51 -20.37 -52.01 -12.47
C VAL A 51 -19.47 -51.40 -13.54
N GLN A 52 -19.70 -50.13 -13.82
CA GLN A 52 -18.88 -49.34 -14.73
C GLN A 52 -18.04 -48.34 -13.94
N VAL A 53 -16.72 -48.45 -14.02
CA VAL A 53 -15.78 -47.50 -13.39
C VAL A 53 -15.29 -46.48 -14.42
N SER A 54 -15.40 -45.20 -14.07
CA SER A 54 -14.88 -44.06 -14.84
C SER A 54 -14.03 -43.13 -13.96
N GLY A 55 -13.01 -42.51 -14.55
CA GLY A 55 -12.11 -41.56 -13.88
C GLY A 55 -11.00 -42.18 -13.02
N LEU A 56 -10.74 -43.48 -13.14
CA LEU A 56 -9.63 -44.17 -12.46
C LEU A 56 -8.31 -43.86 -13.19
N PRO A 57 -7.26 -43.33 -12.52
CA PRO A 57 -5.96 -43.09 -13.14
C PRO A 57 -5.21 -44.37 -13.50
N ALA A 58 -4.19 -44.25 -14.35
CA ALA A 58 -3.29 -45.35 -14.66
C ALA A 58 -2.60 -45.89 -13.39
N ALA A 59 -2.51 -47.22 -13.28
CA ALA A 59 -1.93 -47.96 -12.14
C ALA A 59 -2.66 -47.81 -10.79
N ALA A 60 -3.84 -47.19 -10.76
CA ALA A 60 -4.72 -47.20 -9.59
C ALA A 60 -5.64 -48.42 -9.59
N THR A 61 -6.01 -48.91 -8.40
CA THR A 61 -6.98 -50.01 -8.24
C THR A 61 -8.11 -49.65 -7.30
N VAL A 62 -9.34 -50.03 -7.65
CA VAL A 62 -10.53 -49.92 -6.79
C VAL A 62 -11.24 -51.27 -6.70
N SER A 63 -11.69 -51.65 -5.51
CA SER A 63 -12.45 -52.89 -5.28
C SER A 63 -13.84 -52.59 -4.74
N ILE A 64 -14.85 -53.28 -5.28
CA ILE A 64 -16.26 -53.08 -4.99
C ILE A 64 -16.88 -54.44 -4.67
N SER A 65 -17.63 -54.53 -3.56
CA SER A 65 -18.38 -55.74 -3.20
C SER A 65 -19.88 -55.58 -3.38
N ASP A 66 -20.57 -56.69 -3.65
CA ASP A 66 -22.02 -56.76 -3.65
C ASP A 66 -22.60 -57.31 -2.33
N SER A 67 -23.92 -57.45 -2.28
CA SER A 67 -24.67 -57.98 -1.13
C SER A 67 -24.45 -59.47 -0.87
N LEU A 68 -23.83 -60.20 -1.79
CA LEU A 68 -23.49 -61.62 -1.67
C LEU A 68 -22.03 -61.83 -1.25
N GLY A 69 -21.26 -60.75 -1.09
CA GLY A 69 -19.85 -60.78 -0.73
C GLY A 69 -18.91 -61.02 -1.90
N GLU A 70 -19.41 -61.00 -3.15
CA GLU A 70 -18.59 -61.05 -4.36
C GLU A 70 -17.81 -59.73 -4.53
N ILE A 71 -16.55 -59.78 -4.98
CA ILE A 71 -15.71 -58.58 -5.15
C ILE A 71 -15.27 -58.46 -6.61
N LEU A 72 -15.44 -57.26 -7.18
CA LEU A 72 -14.86 -56.86 -8.45
C LEU A 72 -13.70 -55.90 -8.20
N THR A 73 -12.56 -56.13 -8.87
CA THR A 73 -11.39 -55.24 -8.81
C THR A 73 -11.13 -54.63 -10.19
N PHE A 74 -10.98 -53.32 -10.22
CA PHE A 74 -10.74 -52.54 -11.44
C PHE A 74 -9.36 -51.92 -11.39
N SER A 75 -8.55 -52.13 -12.43
CA SER A 75 -7.23 -51.52 -12.63
C SER A 75 -7.20 -50.51 -13.80
N SER A 76 -8.34 -50.30 -14.45
CA SER A 76 -8.56 -49.34 -15.53
C SER A 76 -10.06 -49.04 -15.67
N ASN A 77 -10.39 -47.96 -16.39
CA ASN A 77 -11.77 -47.58 -16.70
C ASN A 77 -12.43 -48.65 -17.57
N SER A 78 -13.33 -49.44 -16.97
CA SER A 78 -13.95 -50.60 -17.60
C SER A 78 -15.29 -50.94 -16.96
N THR A 79 -16.10 -51.72 -17.68
CA THR A 79 -17.34 -52.31 -17.16
C THR A 79 -17.11 -53.79 -16.87
N GLN A 80 -17.42 -54.23 -15.65
CA GLN A 80 -17.36 -55.64 -15.24
C GLN A 80 -18.72 -56.08 -14.68
N SER A 81 -19.02 -57.38 -14.74
CA SER A 81 -20.25 -57.95 -14.19
C SER A 81 -19.94 -58.85 -13.00
N PHE A 82 -20.77 -58.80 -11.95
CA PHE A 82 -20.68 -59.79 -10.88
C PHE A 82 -20.95 -61.20 -11.41
N PRO A 83 -20.26 -62.24 -10.93
CA PRO A 83 -20.42 -63.61 -11.42
C PRO A 83 -21.85 -64.13 -11.25
N THR A 84 -22.50 -63.82 -10.13
CA THR A 84 -23.87 -64.27 -9.85
C THR A 84 -24.90 -63.32 -10.48
N LYS A 85 -25.67 -63.85 -11.44
CA LYS A 85 -26.84 -63.14 -11.98
C LYS A 85 -27.99 -63.18 -10.99
N GLN A 86 -28.71 -62.08 -10.84
CA GLN A 86 -29.83 -61.96 -9.91
C GLN A 86 -31.14 -61.81 -10.68
N VAL A 87 -32.25 -62.31 -10.13
CA VAL A 87 -33.58 -62.13 -10.75
C VAL A 87 -33.93 -60.64 -10.80
N ALA A 88 -34.52 -60.18 -11.90
CA ALA A 88 -35.00 -58.80 -12.01
C ALA A 88 -35.95 -58.44 -10.84
N GLY A 89 -35.75 -57.29 -10.22
CA GLY A 89 -36.46 -56.84 -9.01
C GLY A 89 -35.76 -57.18 -7.70
N THR A 90 -34.65 -57.93 -7.72
CA THR A 90 -33.85 -58.22 -6.51
C THR A 90 -33.15 -56.96 -6.03
N ASN A 91 -33.17 -56.70 -4.72
CA ASN A 91 -32.45 -55.58 -4.12
C ASN A 91 -30.95 -55.87 -4.12
N TYR A 92 -30.14 -54.97 -4.66
CA TYR A 92 -28.68 -54.99 -4.54
C TYR A 92 -28.19 -53.92 -3.57
N SER A 93 -27.02 -54.17 -2.98
CA SER A 93 -26.26 -53.20 -2.19
C SER A 93 -24.78 -53.34 -2.54
N LEU A 94 -24.16 -52.25 -2.97
CA LEU A 94 -22.75 -52.20 -3.35
C LEU A 94 -21.97 -51.33 -2.37
N THR A 95 -20.76 -51.75 -2.05
CA THR A 95 -19.84 -51.02 -1.18
C THR A 95 -18.44 -51.01 -1.78
N VAL A 96 -17.71 -49.89 -1.64
CA VAL A 96 -16.30 -49.82 -2.01
C VAL A 96 -15.49 -50.44 -0.87
N THR A 97 -14.81 -51.56 -1.13
CA THR A 97 -14.03 -52.30 -0.13
C THR A 97 -12.56 -51.89 -0.11
N ALA A 98 -12.03 -51.35 -1.21
CA ALA A 98 -10.69 -50.76 -1.26
C ALA A 98 -10.66 -49.53 -2.17
N GLN A 99 -10.27 -48.38 -1.60
CA GLN A 99 -10.01 -47.15 -2.35
C GLN A 99 -8.60 -47.15 -2.96
N PRO A 100 -8.37 -46.42 -4.07
CA PRO A 100 -7.03 -46.25 -4.61
C PRO A 100 -6.03 -45.65 -3.59
N THR A 101 -4.82 -46.20 -3.58
CA THR A 101 -3.66 -45.72 -2.81
C THR A 101 -2.61 -45.14 -3.77
N VAL A 102 -2.97 -44.04 -4.44
CA VAL A 102 -2.12 -43.33 -5.40
C VAL A 102 -2.02 -41.84 -5.04
N THR A 103 -1.00 -41.16 -5.59
CA THR A 103 -0.80 -39.72 -5.47
C THR A 103 -0.94 -39.09 -6.87
N PRO A 104 -1.84 -38.12 -7.09
CA PRO A 104 -2.74 -37.49 -6.11
C PRO A 104 -3.80 -38.46 -5.57
N LYS A 105 -4.29 -38.20 -4.36
CA LYS A 105 -5.32 -38.99 -3.70
C LYS A 105 -6.60 -38.99 -4.53
N ILE A 106 -7.06 -40.18 -4.88
CA ILE A 106 -8.31 -40.39 -5.62
C ILE A 106 -9.34 -41.04 -4.70
N ILE A 107 -10.60 -40.62 -4.85
CA ILE A 107 -11.76 -41.23 -4.18
C ILE A 107 -12.74 -41.70 -5.25
N CYS A 108 -13.15 -42.96 -5.16
CA CYS A 108 -14.18 -43.55 -5.99
C CYS A 108 -15.49 -43.64 -5.21
N GLN A 109 -16.59 -43.16 -5.79
CA GLN A 109 -17.93 -43.18 -5.21
C GLN A 109 -18.93 -43.86 -6.14
N ILE A 110 -19.84 -44.63 -5.54
CA ILE A 110 -20.91 -45.32 -6.24
C ILE A 110 -22.12 -44.38 -6.30
N THR A 111 -22.65 -44.10 -7.50
CA THR A 111 -23.74 -43.12 -7.66
C THR A 111 -25.08 -43.61 -7.11
N ASN A 112 -25.35 -44.91 -7.26
CA ASN A 112 -26.54 -45.58 -6.72
C ASN A 112 -26.11 -46.87 -6.01
N PRO A 113 -25.62 -46.78 -4.75
CA PRO A 113 -25.09 -47.94 -4.04
C PRO A 113 -26.16 -48.97 -3.70
N THR A 114 -27.44 -48.60 -3.68
CA THR A 114 -28.56 -49.50 -3.45
C THR A 114 -29.64 -49.32 -4.51
N GLY A 115 -30.36 -50.39 -4.84
CA GLY A 115 -31.43 -50.35 -5.82
C GLY A 115 -31.96 -51.74 -6.14
N GLN A 116 -32.74 -51.84 -7.22
CA GLN A 116 -33.26 -53.10 -7.74
C GLN A 116 -32.66 -53.44 -9.09
N THR A 117 -32.43 -54.72 -9.35
CA THR A 117 -31.99 -55.20 -10.67
C THR A 117 -33.10 -55.04 -11.70
N GLY A 118 -32.77 -54.63 -12.92
CA GLY A 118 -33.70 -54.34 -14.01
C GLY A 118 -33.35 -55.13 -15.27
N PHE A 119 -34.36 -55.37 -16.11
CA PHE A 119 -34.19 -56.07 -17.39
C PHE A 119 -33.76 -55.08 -18.49
N PRO A 120 -32.83 -55.46 -19.39
CA PRO A 120 -32.11 -56.74 -19.47
C PRO A 120 -30.85 -56.82 -18.59
N SER A 121 -30.40 -55.70 -18.02
CA SER A 121 -29.23 -55.61 -17.12
C SER A 121 -29.29 -54.32 -16.30
N THR A 122 -28.70 -54.34 -15.10
CA THR A 122 -28.46 -53.11 -14.33
C THR A 122 -27.00 -52.73 -14.40
N VAL A 123 -26.70 -51.50 -14.78
CA VAL A 123 -25.35 -50.93 -14.73
C VAL A 123 -25.29 -49.88 -13.63
N VAL A 124 -24.45 -50.10 -12.63
CA VAL A 124 -24.16 -49.13 -11.58
C VAL A 124 -22.87 -48.40 -11.92
N GLN A 125 -22.90 -47.08 -11.87
CA GLN A 125 -21.74 -46.26 -12.17
C GLN A 125 -20.92 -45.98 -10.91
N VAL A 126 -19.60 -46.07 -11.07
CA VAL A 126 -18.62 -45.66 -10.07
C VAL A 126 -17.73 -44.61 -10.67
N GLN A 127 -17.80 -43.42 -10.09
CA GLN A 127 -17.00 -42.29 -10.52
C GLN A 127 -15.83 -42.11 -9.57
N CYS A 128 -14.63 -42.16 -10.11
CA CYS A 128 -13.39 -41.83 -9.43
C CYS A 128 -12.96 -40.42 -9.81
N GLY A 129 -12.46 -39.66 -8.83
CA GLY A 129 -11.95 -38.31 -9.03
C GLY A 129 -10.93 -37.93 -7.96
N THR A 130 -10.16 -36.87 -8.23
CA THR A 130 -9.22 -36.32 -7.25
C THR A 130 -9.94 -35.88 -5.99
N ALA A 131 -9.38 -36.21 -4.83
CA ALA A 131 -9.89 -35.76 -3.55
C ALA A 131 -9.72 -34.24 -3.43
N PHE A 132 -10.70 -33.58 -2.82
CA PHE A 132 -10.66 -32.17 -2.50
C PHE A 132 -10.66 -31.99 -1.00
N TYR A 133 -9.86 -31.05 -0.50
CA TYR A 133 -9.70 -30.80 0.92
C TYR A 133 -9.97 -29.34 1.25
N PRO A 134 -10.66 -29.05 2.37
CA PRO A 134 -10.85 -27.68 2.83
C PRO A 134 -9.52 -27.07 3.30
N ILE A 135 -9.35 -25.77 3.02
CA ILE A 135 -8.31 -24.95 3.63
C ILE A 135 -8.92 -24.21 4.80
N ASN A 136 -8.37 -24.41 5.98
CA ASN A 136 -8.82 -23.78 7.21
C ASN A 136 -7.83 -22.71 7.65
N VAL A 137 -8.28 -21.71 8.38
CA VAL A 137 -7.45 -20.68 9.00
C VAL A 137 -7.97 -20.39 10.39
N THR A 138 -7.07 -20.27 11.37
CA THR A 138 -7.41 -19.90 12.74
C THR A 138 -7.02 -18.44 12.96
N VAL A 139 -7.97 -17.62 13.37
CA VAL A 139 -7.76 -16.19 13.67
C VAL A 139 -7.88 -15.97 15.17
N VAL A 140 -6.89 -15.30 15.75
CA VAL A 140 -6.80 -14.97 17.19
C VAL A 140 -6.42 -13.50 17.37
N GLY A 141 -6.63 -12.92 18.54
CA GLY A 141 -6.17 -11.56 18.85
C GLY A 141 -7.06 -10.43 18.33
N ILE A 142 -8.26 -10.69 17.79
CA ILE A 142 -9.21 -9.64 17.40
C ILE A 142 -9.87 -9.07 18.64
N SER A 143 -9.85 -7.74 18.78
CA SER A 143 -10.51 -7.07 19.90
C SER A 143 -12.02 -7.32 19.91
N SER A 144 -12.59 -7.58 21.09
CA SER A 144 -14.04 -7.78 21.26
C SER A 144 -14.87 -6.52 20.98
N THR A 145 -14.24 -5.35 20.92
CA THR A 145 -14.87 -4.08 20.57
C THR A 145 -14.81 -3.77 19.07
N ASN A 146 -14.13 -4.60 18.27
CA ASN A 146 -14.03 -4.41 16.83
C ASN A 146 -15.40 -4.61 16.14
N THR A 147 -15.74 -3.68 15.25
CA THR A 147 -16.97 -3.72 14.44
C THR A 147 -16.69 -3.91 12.94
N ASN A 148 -15.42 -3.92 12.53
CA ASN A 148 -15.01 -4.07 11.13
C ASN A 148 -14.77 -5.54 10.76
N SER A 149 -14.65 -5.81 9.46
CA SER A 149 -14.40 -7.15 8.92
C SER A 149 -12.97 -7.29 8.41
N LEU A 150 -12.35 -8.43 8.71
CA LEU A 150 -11.09 -8.91 8.13
C LEU A 150 -11.43 -9.75 6.90
N VAL A 151 -10.79 -9.48 5.75
CA VAL A 151 -10.95 -10.32 4.56
C VAL A 151 -9.64 -11.04 4.28
N LEU A 152 -9.69 -12.36 4.31
CA LEU A 152 -8.59 -13.25 3.95
C LEU A 152 -8.79 -13.71 2.50
N SER A 153 -7.69 -13.96 1.81
CA SER A 153 -7.70 -14.56 0.49
C SER A 153 -6.90 -15.86 0.49
N ASN A 154 -7.31 -16.80 -0.34
CA ASN A 154 -6.53 -17.97 -0.69
C ASN A 154 -6.24 -17.92 -2.20
N ASN A 155 -4.95 -17.99 -2.55
CA ASN A 155 -4.45 -17.87 -3.92
C ASN A 155 -4.97 -16.60 -4.66
N ALA A 156 -5.29 -15.53 -3.92
CA ALA A 156 -5.84 -14.26 -4.41
C ALA A 156 -7.16 -14.37 -5.23
N ILE A 157 -7.86 -15.50 -5.16
CA ILE A 157 -9.10 -15.74 -5.93
C ILE A 157 -10.30 -16.13 -5.07
N ASP A 158 -10.06 -16.77 -3.92
CA ASP A 158 -11.11 -17.18 -2.99
C ASP A 158 -11.03 -16.33 -1.72
N PHE A 159 -12.16 -15.76 -1.29
CA PHE A 159 -12.21 -14.75 -0.23
C PHE A 159 -13.05 -15.23 0.95
N LEU A 160 -12.58 -14.91 2.15
CA LEU A 160 -13.18 -15.29 3.41
C LEU A 160 -13.28 -14.08 4.34
N THR A 161 -14.49 -13.73 4.75
CA THR A 161 -14.75 -12.62 5.68
C THR A 161 -14.83 -13.13 7.11
N VAL A 162 -14.09 -12.50 8.02
CA VAL A 162 -13.97 -12.84 9.45
C VAL A 162 -14.20 -11.59 10.30
N THR A 163 -14.95 -11.72 11.39
CA THR A 163 -15.24 -10.60 12.31
C THR A 163 -14.83 -10.87 13.75
N THR A 164 -14.67 -12.14 14.14
CA THR A 164 -14.30 -12.56 15.49
C THR A 164 -13.22 -13.63 15.47
N ASN A 165 -12.57 -13.87 16.61
CA ASN A 165 -11.66 -15.00 16.79
C ASN A 165 -12.36 -16.34 16.50
N GLY A 166 -11.64 -17.29 15.92
CA GLY A 166 -12.20 -18.61 15.58
C GLY A 166 -11.40 -19.33 14.49
N THR A 167 -11.82 -20.56 14.18
CA THR A 167 -11.33 -21.30 13.00
C THR A 167 -12.38 -21.27 11.91
N TYR A 168 -11.96 -20.89 10.71
CA TYR A 168 -12.81 -20.67 9.55
C TYR A 168 -12.31 -21.51 8.38
N SER A 169 -13.20 -21.89 7.48
CA SER A 169 -12.89 -22.62 6.26
C SER A 169 -13.15 -21.75 5.04
N PHE A 170 -12.23 -21.76 4.07
CA PHE A 170 -12.47 -21.14 2.78
C PHE A 170 -13.64 -21.82 2.05
N PRO A 171 -14.47 -21.07 1.29
CA PRO A 171 -15.59 -21.64 0.54
C PRO A 171 -15.17 -22.71 -0.47
N THR A 172 -14.01 -22.52 -1.12
CA THR A 172 -13.52 -23.42 -2.16
C THR A 172 -12.54 -24.45 -1.57
N THR A 173 -12.81 -25.73 -1.82
CA THR A 173 -11.88 -26.81 -1.49
C THR A 173 -10.80 -26.94 -2.57
N ILE A 174 -9.60 -27.35 -2.18
CA ILE A 174 -8.45 -27.49 -3.08
C ILE A 174 -8.18 -28.97 -3.36
N ALA A 175 -8.00 -29.31 -4.64
CA ALA A 175 -7.67 -30.67 -5.06
C ALA A 175 -6.32 -31.11 -4.49
N ASP A 176 -6.16 -32.42 -4.24
CA ASP A 176 -4.90 -32.98 -3.81
C ASP A 176 -3.76 -32.64 -4.79
N GLN A 177 -2.56 -32.42 -4.23
CA GLN A 177 -1.36 -31.94 -4.93
C GLN A 177 -1.42 -30.52 -5.51
N GLN A 178 -2.48 -29.75 -5.28
CA GLN A 178 -2.53 -28.33 -5.64
C GLN A 178 -2.03 -27.44 -4.50
N SER A 179 -1.51 -26.26 -4.86
CA SER A 179 -0.97 -25.28 -3.91
C SER A 179 -2.07 -24.41 -3.29
N PHE A 180 -1.85 -24.00 -2.05
CA PHE A 180 -2.62 -22.98 -1.37
C PHE A 180 -1.70 -21.88 -0.84
N ALA A 181 -2.23 -20.65 -0.77
CA ALA A 181 -1.52 -19.49 -0.25
C ALA A 181 -2.52 -18.56 0.40
N VAL A 182 -2.58 -18.60 1.73
CA VAL A 182 -3.48 -17.78 2.54
C VAL A 182 -2.78 -16.45 2.84
N GLY A 183 -3.44 -15.35 2.49
CA GLY A 183 -2.97 -13.99 2.73
C GLY A 183 -4.08 -13.10 3.27
N VAL A 184 -3.70 -11.97 3.89
CA VAL A 184 -4.65 -10.92 4.27
C VAL A 184 -4.92 -10.07 3.03
N PHE A 185 -6.18 -10.02 2.59
CA PHE A 185 -6.60 -9.16 1.48
C PHE A 185 -7.02 -7.77 1.98
N GLN A 186 -7.77 -7.73 3.08
CA GLN A 186 -8.16 -6.49 3.76
C GLN A 186 -7.95 -6.68 5.27
N GLY A 187 -7.02 -5.92 5.86
CA GLY A 187 -6.76 -5.93 7.30
C GLY A 187 -7.84 -5.23 8.11
N LEU A 188 -7.81 -5.42 9.43
CA LEU A 188 -8.67 -4.69 10.37
C LEU A 188 -8.08 -3.30 10.66
N PRO A 189 -8.89 -2.23 10.69
CA PRO A 189 -8.45 -0.94 11.18
C PRO A 189 -7.91 -1.04 12.61
N ASN A 190 -6.82 -0.33 12.88
CA ASN A 190 -6.16 -0.29 14.18
C ASN A 190 -5.76 -1.68 14.74
N HIS A 191 -5.54 -2.67 13.88
CA HIS A 191 -4.93 -3.95 14.26
C HIS A 191 -3.76 -4.26 13.34
N THR A 192 -2.76 -4.93 13.88
CA THR A 192 -1.68 -5.52 13.09
C THR A 192 -1.80 -7.04 13.17
N CYS A 193 -2.08 -7.69 12.04
CA CYS A 193 -2.24 -9.14 11.95
C CYS A 193 -1.05 -9.78 11.23
N ILE A 194 -0.41 -10.75 11.87
CA ILE A 194 0.78 -11.45 11.37
C ILE A 194 0.53 -12.96 11.43
N PHE A 195 0.86 -13.67 10.36
CA PHE A 195 0.81 -15.13 10.36
C PHE A 195 1.94 -15.70 11.21
N LYS A 196 1.60 -16.70 12.05
CA LYS A 196 2.61 -17.50 12.74
C LYS A 196 3.47 -18.25 11.71
N ALA A 197 4.75 -18.43 12.01
CA ALA A 197 5.65 -19.19 11.15
C ALA A 197 5.21 -20.66 10.97
N VAL A 198 4.55 -21.24 11.98
CA VAL A 198 4.07 -22.62 11.98
C VAL A 198 2.67 -22.68 12.61
N PRO A 199 1.68 -23.33 11.97
CA PRO A 199 1.71 -23.91 10.61
C PRO A 199 1.84 -22.84 9.51
N ALA A 200 2.54 -23.14 8.43
CA ALA A 200 2.77 -22.20 7.33
C ALA A 200 1.46 -21.83 6.61
N ASN A 201 1.35 -20.56 6.19
CA ASN A 201 0.21 -20.04 5.44
C ASN A 201 0.27 -20.35 3.94
N THR A 202 1.33 -21.02 3.47
CA THR A 202 1.48 -21.48 2.09
C THR A 202 1.89 -22.95 2.09
N GLY A 203 1.52 -23.69 1.04
CA GLY A 203 1.88 -25.09 0.94
C GLY A 203 1.16 -25.83 -0.18
N ILE A 204 1.24 -27.17 -0.14
CA ILE A 204 0.58 -28.08 -1.07
C ILE A 204 -0.33 -29.01 -0.26
N VAL A 205 -1.54 -29.26 -0.75
CA VAL A 205 -2.44 -30.27 -0.18
C VAL A 205 -1.89 -31.66 -0.47
N ASN A 206 -1.66 -32.48 0.55
CA ASN A 206 -1.05 -33.80 0.40
C ASN A 206 -1.75 -34.87 1.25
N GLY A 207 -2.70 -35.56 0.64
CA GLY A 207 -3.43 -36.69 1.22
C GLY A 207 -4.39 -36.34 2.35
N GLY A 208 -4.59 -35.06 2.64
CA GLY A 208 -5.37 -34.57 3.77
C GLY A 208 -5.53 -33.05 3.77
N SER A 209 -6.47 -32.56 4.58
CA SER A 209 -6.58 -31.12 4.84
C SER A 209 -5.31 -30.60 5.51
N PRO A 210 -4.67 -29.53 4.99
CA PRO A 210 -3.52 -28.92 5.62
C PRO A 210 -3.84 -28.45 7.06
N ALA A 211 -2.83 -28.41 7.91
CA ALA A 211 -2.95 -27.77 9.22
C ALA A 211 -3.33 -26.29 9.04
N ALA A 212 -4.29 -25.81 9.84
CA ALA A 212 -4.77 -24.44 9.72
C ALA A 212 -3.66 -23.45 10.09
N PRO A 213 -3.19 -22.58 9.18
CA PRO A 213 -2.36 -21.44 9.56
C PRO A 213 -3.06 -20.58 10.60
N ILE A 214 -2.26 -20.03 11.52
CA ILE A 214 -2.74 -19.17 12.58
C ILE A 214 -2.40 -17.73 12.22
N LEU A 215 -3.43 -16.90 12.04
CA LEU A 215 -3.29 -15.45 11.90
C LEU A 215 -3.47 -14.81 13.27
N ASN A 216 -2.39 -14.22 13.79
CA ASN A 216 -2.38 -13.54 15.06
C ASN A 216 -2.56 -12.03 14.87
N CYS A 217 -3.70 -11.51 15.32
CA CYS A 217 -4.03 -10.09 15.32
C CYS A 217 -3.79 -9.42 16.69
N PHE A 218 -3.08 -10.09 17.60
CA PHE A 218 -2.75 -9.52 18.90
C PHE A 218 -1.76 -8.35 18.73
N SER A 219 -2.30 -7.13 18.85
CA SER A 219 -1.58 -5.87 18.64
C SER A 219 -2.08 -4.79 19.60
N ASP A 220 -1.41 -3.65 19.60
CA ASP A 220 -1.99 -2.42 20.12
C ASP A 220 -3.15 -1.96 19.20
N ILE A 221 -4.18 -1.38 19.82
CA ILE A 221 -5.37 -0.84 19.14
C ILE A 221 -5.53 0.66 19.35
N SER A 222 -4.91 1.21 20.40
CA SER A 222 -4.84 2.65 20.62
C SER A 222 -3.72 3.02 21.58
N VAL A 223 -3.12 4.19 21.38
CA VAL A 223 -2.12 4.79 22.27
C VAL A 223 -2.57 6.19 22.64
N LEU A 224 -2.55 6.54 23.92
CA LEU A 224 -2.92 7.84 24.45
C LEU A 224 -1.84 8.34 25.43
N PRO A 225 -1.19 9.50 25.18
CA PRO A 225 -1.28 10.35 23.99
C PRO A 225 -0.95 9.61 22.69
N ALA A 226 -1.52 10.04 21.56
CA ALA A 226 -1.33 9.36 20.28
C ALA A 226 0.16 9.22 19.90
N ASP A 227 0.54 8.09 19.31
CA ASP A 227 1.92 7.84 18.90
C ASP A 227 2.43 8.91 17.90
N ASN A 228 3.75 9.12 17.89
CA ASN A 228 4.45 10.15 17.11
C ASN A 228 4.04 11.60 17.41
N THR A 229 3.36 11.85 18.53
CA THR A 229 2.98 13.21 18.96
C THR A 229 3.96 13.78 19.98
N SER A 230 3.47 14.28 21.11
CA SER A 230 4.29 14.80 22.19
C SER A 230 3.77 14.36 23.55
N ILE A 231 4.65 14.41 24.54
CA ILE A 231 4.37 14.17 25.95
C ILE A 231 4.95 15.30 26.80
N LEU A 232 4.32 15.59 27.93
CA LEU A 232 4.92 16.35 29.01
C LEU A 232 5.69 15.40 29.93
N VAL A 233 6.59 15.94 30.75
CA VAL A 233 7.36 15.14 31.71
C VAL A 233 6.49 14.40 32.74
N THR A 234 5.24 14.85 32.94
CA THR A 234 4.26 14.29 33.87
C THR A 234 3.26 13.35 33.21
N ASP A 235 3.25 13.24 31.88
CA ASP A 235 2.21 12.48 31.18
C ASP A 235 2.42 10.98 31.36
N THR A 236 1.31 10.29 31.65
CA THR A 236 1.21 8.83 31.58
C THR A 236 0.84 8.42 30.16
N ILE A 237 1.48 7.38 29.63
CA ILE A 237 1.19 6.82 28.31
C ILE A 237 0.38 5.54 28.50
N ASN A 238 -0.83 5.51 27.96
CA ASN A 238 -1.73 4.36 27.98
C ASN A 238 -1.77 3.71 26.60
N ILE A 239 -1.47 2.42 26.53
CA ILE A 239 -1.53 1.60 25.33
C ILE A 239 -2.63 0.57 25.56
N THR A 240 -3.69 0.63 24.77
CA THR A 240 -4.76 -0.37 24.79
C THR A 240 -4.42 -1.47 23.80
N LEU A 241 -4.41 -2.72 24.25
CA LEU A 241 -4.17 -3.89 23.43
C LEU A 241 -5.49 -4.52 22.98
N SER A 242 -5.46 -5.27 21.88
CA SER A 242 -6.65 -5.96 21.35
C SER A 242 -7.16 -7.03 22.31
N GLU A 243 -6.26 -7.69 23.05
CA GLU A 243 -6.57 -8.67 24.10
C GLU A 243 -5.85 -8.36 25.41
N THR A 244 -6.30 -9.00 26.50
CA THR A 244 -5.70 -8.87 27.82
C THR A 244 -4.42 -9.71 27.92
N PRO A 245 -3.24 -9.09 28.12
CA PRO A 245 -2.01 -9.85 28.31
C PRO A 245 -1.99 -10.54 29.68
N THR A 246 -1.31 -11.69 29.74
CA THR A 246 -1.02 -12.39 30.99
C THR A 246 -0.19 -11.49 31.90
N ALA A 247 -0.57 -11.41 33.17
CA ALA A 247 0.08 -10.55 34.15
C ALA A 247 1.60 -10.82 34.22
N GLY A 248 2.41 -9.76 34.08
CA GLY A 248 3.87 -9.85 34.11
C GLY A 248 4.53 -10.36 32.83
N SER A 249 3.78 -10.66 31.76
CA SER A 249 4.36 -11.05 30.46
C SER A 249 5.02 -9.87 29.73
N CYS A 250 4.41 -8.69 29.81
CA CYS A 250 4.92 -7.47 29.18
C CYS A 250 6.09 -6.87 29.97
N ILE A 251 7.19 -6.57 29.27
CA ILE A 251 8.40 -5.98 29.83
C ILE A 251 8.68 -4.64 29.13
N LEU A 252 8.81 -3.58 29.92
CA LEU A 252 9.31 -2.28 29.45
C LEU A 252 10.85 -2.34 29.42
N ASP A 253 11.42 -2.15 28.24
CA ASP A 253 12.86 -2.19 28.00
C ASP A 253 13.55 -1.05 28.76
N ALA A 254 14.36 -1.37 29.77
CA ALA A 254 15.09 -0.40 30.59
C ALA A 254 16.54 -0.15 30.12
N THR A 255 16.86 -0.48 28.87
CA THR A 255 18.17 -0.14 28.29
C THR A 255 18.34 1.37 28.14
N VAL A 256 19.48 1.89 28.58
CA VAL A 256 19.80 3.31 28.45
C VAL A 256 20.26 3.59 27.01
N ALA A 257 19.45 4.37 26.28
CA ALA A 257 19.76 4.89 24.95
C ALA A 257 19.61 6.41 24.96
N ALA A 258 20.45 7.12 24.19
CA ALA A 258 20.56 8.59 24.25
C ALA A 258 20.09 9.32 22.98
N SER A 259 19.73 8.61 21.91
CA SER A 259 19.21 9.21 20.66
C SER A 259 18.55 8.18 19.75
N PRO A 260 17.20 8.13 19.71
CA PRO A 260 16.26 8.75 20.65
C PRO A 260 16.43 8.20 22.08
N THR A 261 15.92 8.90 23.09
CA THR A 261 16.08 8.48 24.50
C THR A 261 15.02 7.46 24.89
N ASN A 262 15.42 6.32 25.44
CA ASN A 262 14.48 5.33 25.95
C ASN A 262 13.84 5.80 27.26
N LEU A 263 12.51 5.76 27.37
CA LEU A 263 11.75 6.11 28.57
C LEU A 263 11.79 5.02 29.63
N GLY A 264 12.07 3.77 29.27
CA GLY A 264 12.00 2.64 30.19
C GLY A 264 12.81 2.78 31.49
N PRO A 265 14.05 3.30 31.48
CA PRO A 265 14.80 3.59 32.71
C PRO A 265 14.15 4.60 33.66
N TYR A 266 13.22 5.42 33.16
CA TYR A 266 12.67 6.60 33.84
C TYR A 266 11.18 6.44 34.21
N ALA A 267 10.60 5.28 33.93
CA ALA A 267 9.17 5.00 34.13
C ALA A 267 8.93 3.58 34.64
N THR A 268 7.71 3.34 35.11
CA THR A 268 7.20 2.01 35.47
C THR A 268 6.10 1.59 34.50
N LEU A 269 5.96 0.28 34.29
CA LEU A 269 4.86 -0.30 33.55
C LEU A 269 3.84 -0.87 34.52
N SER A 270 2.56 -0.54 34.32
CA SER A 270 1.45 -1.17 35.02
C SER A 270 0.43 -1.71 34.02
N LEU A 271 -0.33 -2.72 34.44
CA LEU A 271 -1.33 -3.39 33.60
C LEU A 271 -2.68 -3.35 34.30
N ALA A 272 -3.71 -2.86 33.61
CA ALA A 272 -5.10 -2.87 34.06
C ALA A 272 -5.99 -3.38 32.93
N GLY A 273 -6.45 -4.64 33.02
CA GLY A 273 -7.17 -5.29 31.93
C GLY A 273 -6.29 -5.40 30.68
N ASN A 274 -6.75 -4.86 29.56
CA ASN A 274 -6.00 -4.78 28.31
C ASN A 274 -5.23 -3.47 28.11
N VAL A 275 -5.13 -2.62 29.14
CA VAL A 275 -4.41 -1.33 29.07
C VAL A 275 -3.08 -1.42 29.78
N LEU A 276 -2.00 -1.19 29.04
CA LEU A 276 -0.65 -0.99 29.54
C LEU A 276 -0.43 0.50 29.80
N SER A 277 -0.12 0.87 31.04
CA SER A 277 0.17 2.26 31.42
C SER A 277 1.65 2.40 31.78
N ILE A 278 2.37 3.18 30.98
CA ILE A 278 3.74 3.62 31.27
C ILE A 278 3.63 4.90 32.09
N ILE A 279 4.01 4.80 33.37
CA ILE A 279 3.85 5.86 34.37
C ILE A 279 5.24 6.40 34.75
N PRO A 280 5.49 7.71 34.61
CA PRO A 280 6.76 8.30 35.00
C PRO A 280 7.03 8.15 36.52
N ASN A 281 8.30 7.89 36.89
CA ASN A 281 8.69 7.64 38.28
C ASN A 281 8.45 8.87 39.18
N SER A 282 7.88 8.74 40.38
CA SER A 282 7.63 9.89 41.28
C SER A 282 6.85 11.07 40.64
N GLY A 283 6.04 10.80 39.60
CA GLY A 283 5.26 11.81 38.89
C GLY A 283 6.05 12.60 37.83
N SER A 284 7.29 12.19 37.49
CA SER A 284 8.08 12.78 36.40
C SER A 284 9.15 11.80 35.88
N TYR A 285 9.51 11.82 34.60
CA TYR A 285 10.59 10.93 34.10
C TYR A 285 11.93 11.27 34.77
N SER A 286 12.33 10.55 35.83
CA SER A 286 13.45 10.91 36.75
C SER A 286 14.65 9.96 36.66
N PRO A 287 15.92 10.45 36.60
CA PRO A 287 16.33 11.87 36.68
C PRO A 287 15.71 12.71 35.57
N THR A 288 15.25 13.92 35.92
CA THR A 288 14.32 14.73 35.10
C THR A 288 14.86 14.93 33.69
N LEU A 289 14.19 14.33 32.71
CA LEU A 289 14.47 14.59 31.29
C LEU A 289 14.12 16.05 30.97
N ALA A 290 15.05 16.78 30.36
CA ALA A 290 14.84 18.16 29.95
C ALA A 290 14.22 18.22 28.55
N ALA A 291 13.07 18.86 28.43
CA ALA A 291 12.49 19.19 27.12
C ALA A 291 13.32 20.29 26.43
N PRO A 292 13.44 20.29 25.09
CA PRO A 292 12.89 19.33 24.14
C PRO A 292 13.80 18.11 23.91
N LEU A 293 13.20 16.92 23.83
CA LEU A 293 13.92 15.66 23.60
C LEU A 293 13.05 14.67 22.82
N ASN A 294 13.62 13.92 21.88
CA ASN A 294 12.90 12.79 21.26
C ASN A 294 13.05 11.56 22.14
N VAL A 295 11.93 10.95 22.49
CA VAL A 295 11.86 9.82 23.41
C VAL A 295 11.05 8.68 22.81
N TYR A 296 11.34 7.45 23.23
CA TYR A 296 10.55 6.28 22.85
C TYR A 296 10.35 5.35 24.04
N ALA A 297 9.31 4.53 24.01
CA ALA A 297 9.14 3.40 24.91
C ALA A 297 9.06 2.11 24.11
N LYS A 298 9.79 1.10 24.55
CA LYS A 298 9.84 -0.21 23.89
C LYS A 298 9.33 -1.28 24.84
N ILE A 299 8.32 -2.02 24.39
CA ILE A 299 7.68 -3.10 25.14
C ILE A 299 7.94 -4.42 24.41
N THR A 300 8.26 -5.46 25.18
CA THR A 300 8.56 -6.80 24.68
C THR A 300 7.90 -7.86 25.56
N GLY A 301 7.79 -9.10 25.05
CA GLY A 301 7.40 -10.26 25.86
C GLY A 301 5.90 -10.42 26.16
N CYS A 302 5.05 -9.46 25.78
CA CYS A 302 3.60 -9.56 25.99
C CYS A 302 3.00 -10.82 25.37
N THR A 303 2.33 -11.64 26.19
CA THR A 303 1.60 -12.83 25.75
C THR A 303 0.18 -12.81 26.28
N ASP A 304 -0.81 -13.14 25.46
CA ASP A 304 -2.20 -13.31 25.91
C ASP A 304 -2.36 -14.59 26.77
N SER A 305 -3.60 -14.92 27.16
CA SER A 305 -3.91 -16.16 27.90
C SER A 305 -3.87 -17.43 27.03
N GLY A 306 -3.94 -17.28 25.70
CA GLY A 306 -3.82 -18.36 24.72
C GLY A 306 -2.37 -18.69 24.33
N GLY A 307 -1.38 -17.96 24.87
CA GLY A 307 0.03 -18.09 24.53
C GLY A 307 0.41 -17.45 23.19
N ASN A 308 -0.45 -16.59 22.62
CA ASN A 308 -0.11 -15.80 21.46
C ASN A 308 0.73 -14.60 21.89
N VAL A 309 1.80 -14.33 21.14
CA VAL A 309 2.75 -13.26 21.44
C VAL A 309 2.34 -12.00 20.68
N LEU A 310 2.40 -10.84 21.33
CA LEU A 310 2.13 -9.55 20.70
C LEU A 310 3.06 -9.35 19.49
N LEU A 311 2.49 -9.00 18.33
CA LEU A 311 3.24 -8.77 17.08
C LEU A 311 4.23 -9.88 16.71
N GLU A 312 3.91 -11.14 17.05
CA GLU A 312 4.76 -12.33 16.83
C GLU A 312 6.18 -12.18 17.41
N GLY A 313 6.32 -11.45 18.52
CA GLY A 313 7.59 -11.23 19.20
C GLY A 313 8.37 -10.01 18.73
N SER A 314 7.87 -9.29 17.73
CA SER A 314 8.42 -7.98 17.36
C SER A 314 8.20 -6.98 18.51
N PRO A 315 9.18 -6.12 18.82
CA PRO A 315 9.03 -5.13 19.88
C PRO A 315 7.95 -4.10 19.51
N LEU A 316 7.04 -3.82 20.43
CA LEU A 316 6.13 -2.69 20.31
C LEU A 316 6.89 -1.42 20.70
N VAL A 317 7.02 -0.46 19.79
CA VAL A 317 7.74 0.79 20.01
C VAL A 317 6.81 1.96 19.77
N VAL A 318 6.70 2.86 20.76
CA VAL A 318 5.97 4.13 20.67
C VAL A 318 6.93 5.30 20.82
N ASN A 319 6.76 6.34 20.02
CA ASN A 319 7.68 7.47 19.87
C ASN A 319 6.97 8.79 20.21
N PHE A 320 7.66 9.67 20.94
CA PHE A 320 7.11 10.97 21.33
C PHE A 320 8.19 12.06 21.30
N SER A 321 7.75 13.31 21.12
CA SER A 321 8.56 14.48 21.44
C SER A 321 8.23 14.96 22.85
N LEU A 322 9.21 14.96 23.75
CA LEU A 322 9.07 15.57 25.07
C LEU A 322 9.09 17.09 24.92
N VAL A 323 8.03 17.78 25.35
CA VAL A 323 7.85 19.23 25.17
C VAL A 323 7.57 19.93 26.49
N ALA A 324 7.77 21.26 26.51
CA ALA A 324 7.49 22.06 27.71
C ALA A 324 5.98 22.30 27.89
N ASN A 325 5.27 22.59 26.79
CA ASN A 325 3.83 22.90 26.83
C ASN A 325 3.07 22.20 25.70
N LYS A 326 1.77 21.99 25.91
CA LYS A 326 0.84 21.53 24.89
C LYS A 326 -0.46 22.32 24.97
N TYR A 327 -1.05 22.61 23.82
CA TYR A 327 -2.36 23.26 23.73
C TYR A 327 -3.27 22.52 22.75
N TYR A 328 -4.56 22.61 22.97
CA TYR A 328 -5.61 21.93 22.22
C TYR A 328 -6.48 22.96 21.51
N VAL A 329 -6.84 22.69 20.26
CA VAL A 329 -7.64 23.57 19.41
C VAL A 329 -8.79 22.78 18.78
N SER A 330 -10.01 23.27 18.91
CA SER A 330 -11.24 22.69 18.37
C SER A 330 -12.12 23.78 17.78
N PRO A 331 -12.89 23.55 16.70
CA PRO A 331 -13.80 24.55 16.16
C PRO A 331 -14.89 24.99 17.15
N THR A 332 -15.17 24.17 18.16
CA THR A 332 -16.13 24.45 19.24
C THR A 332 -15.46 25.03 20.50
N GLY A 333 -14.16 25.31 20.45
CA GLY A 333 -13.40 25.86 21.56
C GLY A 333 -13.66 27.34 21.82
N THR A 334 -12.94 27.90 22.78
CA THR A 334 -12.99 29.33 23.13
C THR A 334 -11.59 29.87 23.25
N ASP A 335 -11.27 30.92 22.51
CA ASP A 335 -9.95 31.55 22.56
C ASP A 335 -9.72 32.28 23.88
N ALA A 336 -8.63 31.93 24.54
CA ALA A 336 -8.17 32.56 25.77
C ALA A 336 -6.64 32.45 25.89
N ALA A 337 -6.03 33.41 26.59
CA ALA A 337 -4.58 33.44 26.81
C ALA A 337 -4.11 32.30 27.73
N ALA A 338 -2.86 31.88 27.57
CA ALA A 338 -2.22 30.87 28.42
C ALA A 338 -2.38 31.19 29.92
N PRO A 339 -2.63 30.19 30.79
CA PRO A 339 -2.57 28.75 30.54
C PRO A 339 -3.87 28.12 30.02
N ALA A 340 -4.85 28.92 29.56
CA ALA A 340 -6.04 28.37 28.92
C ALA A 340 -5.69 27.51 27.69
N CYS A 341 -6.61 26.62 27.30
CA CYS A 341 -6.41 25.68 26.19
C CYS A 341 -5.41 24.55 26.42
N ALA A 342 -4.91 24.36 27.65
CA ALA A 342 -3.94 23.30 27.97
C ALA A 342 -4.56 21.92 28.23
N THR A 343 -5.89 21.76 28.14
CA THR A 343 -6.57 20.48 28.33
C THR A 343 -7.53 20.16 27.18
N PRO A 344 -7.75 18.86 26.87
CA PRO A 344 -8.71 18.44 25.85
C PRO A 344 -10.15 18.93 26.09
N ALA A 345 -10.52 19.14 27.36
CA ALA A 345 -11.86 19.55 27.76
C ALA A 345 -12.16 21.04 27.57
N ALA A 346 -11.12 21.88 27.45
CA ALA A 346 -11.26 23.32 27.28
C ALA A 346 -10.33 23.84 26.17
N PRO A 347 -10.52 23.42 24.90
CA PRO A 347 -9.64 23.82 23.79
C PRO A 347 -9.88 25.26 23.33
N CYS A 348 -8.88 25.84 22.65
CA CYS A 348 -8.98 27.12 21.94
C CYS A 348 -9.83 26.97 20.66
N ALA A 349 -10.42 28.07 20.18
CA ALA A 349 -11.21 28.09 18.96
C ALA A 349 -10.31 28.18 17.71
N THR A 350 -9.23 28.96 17.77
CA THR A 350 -8.34 29.24 16.64
C THR A 350 -6.95 28.65 16.84
N ILE A 351 -6.33 28.24 15.73
CA ILE A 351 -4.96 27.72 15.73
C ILE A 351 -3.97 28.84 16.10
N GLN A 352 -4.22 30.06 15.65
CA GLN A 352 -3.43 31.25 15.95
C GLN A 352 -3.35 31.50 17.46
N GLN A 353 -4.47 31.35 18.19
CA GLN A 353 -4.45 31.50 19.64
C GLN A 353 -3.64 30.38 20.32
N GLY A 354 -3.80 29.13 19.87
CA GLY A 354 -2.99 28.01 20.35
C GLY A 354 -1.48 28.23 20.17
N VAL A 355 -1.08 28.71 18.98
CA VAL A 355 0.32 29.07 18.68
C VAL A 355 0.79 30.26 19.52
N THR A 356 -0.06 31.25 19.75
CA THR A 356 0.27 32.40 20.61
C THR A 356 0.52 31.97 22.05
N ASN A 357 -0.29 31.06 22.58
CA ASN A 357 -0.17 30.53 23.93
C ASN A 357 1.14 29.75 24.17
N CYS A 358 1.73 29.16 23.13
CA CYS A 358 3.03 28.50 23.23
C CYS A 358 4.17 29.41 23.69
N GLY A 359 4.09 30.72 23.41
CA GLY A 359 5.16 31.65 23.77
C GLY A 359 6.51 31.20 23.20
N THR A 360 7.61 31.38 23.94
CA THR A 360 8.99 31.03 23.52
C THR A 360 9.39 29.59 23.82
N ASN A 361 8.50 28.79 24.40
CA ASN A 361 8.79 27.43 24.87
C ASN A 361 8.64 26.40 23.74
N SER A 362 9.27 25.23 23.90
CA SER A 362 8.98 24.09 23.02
C SER A 362 7.54 23.63 23.25
N CYS A 363 6.74 23.66 22.19
CA CYS A 363 5.30 23.55 22.33
C CYS A 363 4.66 22.82 21.15
N HIS A 364 3.67 21.99 21.43
CA HIS A 364 2.85 21.36 20.40
C HIS A 364 1.40 21.83 20.53
N VAL A 365 0.80 22.23 19.42
CA VAL A 365 -0.63 22.56 19.31
C VAL A 365 -1.33 21.42 18.60
N PHE A 366 -2.22 20.74 19.31
CA PHE A 366 -3.05 19.66 18.77
C PHE A 366 -4.37 20.23 18.27
N VAL A 367 -4.74 19.87 17.05
CA VAL A 367 -5.91 20.41 16.36
C VAL A 367 -6.86 19.27 16.02
N SER A 368 -8.11 19.36 16.51
CA SER A 368 -9.13 18.35 16.20
C SER A 368 -9.60 18.44 14.76
N GLN A 369 -10.34 17.43 14.31
CA GLN A 369 -11.05 17.49 13.04
C GLN A 369 -11.94 18.73 12.96
N GLY A 370 -12.11 19.24 11.74
CA GLY A 370 -12.90 20.44 11.49
C GLY A 370 -12.29 21.33 10.42
N THR A 371 -13.00 22.39 10.07
CA THR A 371 -12.54 23.40 9.12
C THR A 371 -12.21 24.70 9.85
N TYR A 372 -10.99 25.18 9.63
CA TYR A 372 -10.44 26.38 10.26
C TYR A 372 -10.15 27.42 9.18
N THR A 373 -11.03 28.41 9.06
CA THR A 373 -10.82 29.52 8.14
C THR A 373 -9.95 30.58 8.81
N VAL A 374 -8.78 30.85 8.23
CA VAL A 374 -7.83 31.81 8.77
C VAL A 374 -7.98 33.16 8.07
N THR A 375 -8.23 34.22 8.84
CA THR A 375 -8.26 35.62 8.35
C THR A 375 -6.91 36.32 8.51
N THR A 376 -6.07 35.76 9.38
CA THR A 376 -4.66 36.11 9.56
C THR A 376 -3.84 34.83 9.49
N ALA A 377 -2.69 34.87 8.82
CA ALA A 377 -1.84 33.71 8.68
C ALA A 377 -1.40 33.15 10.04
N ILE A 378 -1.35 31.82 10.15
CA ILE A 378 -0.74 31.12 11.26
C ILE A 378 0.77 31.32 11.16
N SER A 379 1.31 32.15 12.06
CA SER A 379 2.72 32.54 12.04
C SER A 379 3.55 31.67 12.99
N LEU A 380 4.37 30.78 12.42
CA LEU A 380 5.30 29.93 13.17
C LEU A 380 6.68 30.61 13.21
N THR A 381 6.92 31.36 14.27
CA THR A 381 8.17 32.12 14.50
C THR A 381 9.02 31.56 15.64
N LYS A 382 8.51 30.54 16.33
CA LYS A 382 9.05 30.01 17.58
C LYS A 382 9.10 28.48 17.52
N LYS A 383 9.43 27.84 18.65
CA LYS A 383 9.60 26.38 18.79
C LYS A 383 8.25 25.64 18.88
N THR A 384 7.33 25.98 17.98
CA THR A 384 5.93 25.55 18.01
C THR A 384 5.63 24.63 16.85
N SER A 385 5.28 23.38 17.17
CA SER A 385 4.75 22.42 16.22
C SER A 385 3.23 22.46 16.22
N ILE A 386 2.62 22.24 15.06
CA ILE A 386 1.17 22.08 14.90
C ILE A 386 0.89 20.68 14.35
N VAL A 387 -0.08 19.99 14.95
CA VAL A 387 -0.43 18.62 14.59
C VAL A 387 -1.94 18.48 14.52
N GLY A 388 -2.46 18.18 13.33
CA GLY A 388 -3.86 17.87 13.05
C GLY A 388 -4.14 16.37 13.02
N GLY A 389 -5.37 16.02 12.65
CA GLY A 389 -5.78 14.63 12.51
C GLY A 389 -6.39 14.00 13.77
N PHE A 390 -6.81 14.80 14.75
CA PHE A 390 -7.36 14.28 16.01
C PHE A 390 -8.88 14.15 15.99
N ALA A 391 -9.40 13.07 16.57
CA ALA A 391 -10.83 12.93 16.83
C ALA A 391 -11.33 14.04 17.78
N PRO A 392 -12.64 14.36 17.80
CA PRO A 392 -13.21 15.21 18.83
C PRO A 392 -12.86 14.68 20.23
N GLY A 393 -12.28 15.53 21.09
CA GLY A 393 -11.80 15.13 22.42
C GLY A 393 -10.38 14.56 22.47
N PHE A 394 -9.66 14.49 21.35
CA PHE A 394 -8.22 14.19 21.26
C PHE A 394 -7.79 12.79 21.73
N GLY A 395 -8.73 11.84 21.83
CA GLY A 395 -8.44 10.48 22.27
C GLY A 395 -7.72 9.61 21.24
N THR A 396 -7.87 9.90 19.95
CA THR A 396 -7.25 9.18 18.83
C THR A 396 -6.76 10.15 17.77
N ARG A 397 -5.73 9.76 17.01
CA ARG A 397 -5.21 10.50 15.86
C ARG A 397 -5.18 9.59 14.63
N SER A 398 -5.78 10.05 13.55
CA SER A 398 -5.73 9.44 12.22
C SER A 398 -6.02 10.56 11.21
N PRO A 399 -4.99 11.14 10.56
CA PRO A 399 -5.19 12.22 9.59
C PRO A 399 -6.09 11.86 8.42
N SER A 400 -6.15 10.58 8.03
CA SER A 400 -7.03 10.10 6.96
C SER A 400 -8.50 10.02 7.38
N THR A 401 -8.77 9.75 8.66
CA THR A 401 -10.14 9.62 9.20
C THR A 401 -10.67 10.94 9.77
N TYR A 402 -9.86 11.66 10.54
CA TYR A 402 -10.24 12.85 11.30
C TYR A 402 -9.65 14.11 10.65
N GLN A 403 -10.16 14.46 9.47
CA GLN A 403 -9.56 15.52 8.66
C GLN A 403 -9.62 16.90 9.35
N THR A 404 -8.46 17.55 9.43
CA THR A 404 -8.30 18.92 9.90
C THR A 404 -7.98 19.82 8.70
N LEU A 405 -8.91 20.69 8.31
CA LEU A 405 -8.79 21.53 7.11
C LEU A 405 -8.49 22.98 7.50
N ILE A 406 -7.51 23.60 6.83
CA ILE A 406 -7.14 25.02 7.00
C ILE A 406 -7.43 25.73 5.68
N ASN A 407 -8.32 26.74 5.72
CA ASN A 407 -8.71 27.53 4.56
C ASN A 407 -8.20 28.96 4.68
N ASP A 408 -7.50 29.44 3.66
CA ASP A 408 -6.98 30.80 3.64
C ASP A 408 -8.04 31.82 3.19
N SER A 409 -8.33 32.78 4.07
CA SER A 409 -9.16 33.96 3.80
C SER A 409 -8.43 35.26 4.17
N THR A 410 -7.08 35.24 4.15
CA THR A 410 -6.26 36.38 4.55
C THR A 410 -6.44 37.57 3.59
N ALA A 411 -6.72 38.74 4.15
CA ALA A 411 -6.85 39.98 3.37
C ALA A 411 -5.49 40.67 3.14
N GLY A 412 -5.38 41.47 2.08
CA GLY A 412 -4.19 42.33 1.84
C GLY A 412 -2.88 41.61 1.43
N CYS A 413 -2.91 40.31 1.15
CA CYS A 413 -1.78 39.52 0.66
C CYS A 413 -1.87 39.26 -0.86
N GLY A 414 -0.90 38.51 -1.40
CA GLY A 414 -0.94 37.93 -2.76
C GLY A 414 -0.58 38.90 -3.88
N VAL A 415 0.14 39.96 -3.53
CA VAL A 415 0.52 41.07 -4.43
C VAL A 415 1.88 40.86 -5.11
N SER A 416 2.73 40.01 -4.55
CA SER A 416 4.06 39.71 -5.12
C SER A 416 4.55 38.33 -4.69
N TYR A 417 5.59 37.85 -5.37
CA TYR A 417 6.27 36.59 -5.04
C TYR A 417 6.85 36.56 -3.61
N ALA A 418 7.25 37.71 -3.07
CA ALA A 418 7.80 37.81 -1.70
C ALA A 418 6.70 37.93 -0.62
N LEU A 419 5.48 38.26 -1.02
CA LEU A 419 4.31 38.41 -0.12
C LEU A 419 3.11 37.62 -0.68
N PRO A 420 3.23 36.29 -0.85
CA PRO A 420 2.11 35.47 -1.30
C PRO A 420 1.01 35.44 -0.22
N CYS A 421 -0.23 35.17 -0.63
CA CYS A 421 -1.25 34.75 0.34
C CYS A 421 -0.95 33.34 0.81
N ALA A 422 -0.74 33.18 2.12
CA ALA A 422 -0.48 31.88 2.71
C ALA A 422 -1.20 31.75 4.06
N PRO A 423 -1.96 30.67 4.28
CA PRO A 423 -2.59 30.41 5.58
C PRO A 423 -1.55 30.07 6.65
N ILE A 424 -0.37 29.56 6.26
CA ILE A 424 0.73 29.24 7.17
C ILE A 424 2.01 29.93 6.68
N ILE A 425 2.61 30.72 7.56
CA ILE A 425 3.90 31.38 7.33
C ILE A 425 4.88 30.91 8.39
N VAL A 426 6.05 30.45 7.93
CA VAL A 426 7.11 29.95 8.79
C VAL A 426 8.34 30.84 8.66
N THR A 427 8.79 31.39 9.79
CA THR A 427 9.97 32.27 9.88
C THR A 427 10.73 31.93 11.15
N LEU A 428 11.52 30.86 11.11
CA LEU A 428 12.25 30.33 12.25
C LEU A 428 13.67 30.92 12.35
N ALA A 429 14.06 31.28 13.57
CA ALA A 429 15.46 31.50 13.92
C ALA A 429 16.20 30.15 14.10
N ALA A 430 17.52 30.21 14.33
CA ALA A 430 18.33 29.04 14.64
C ALA A 430 17.77 28.28 15.86
N LEU A 431 17.53 26.98 15.69
CA LEU A 431 17.07 26.07 16.73
C LEU A 431 18.23 25.23 17.24
N THR A 432 18.13 24.71 18.47
CA THR A 432 19.10 23.74 18.98
C THR A 432 18.92 22.37 18.33
N ALA A 433 19.92 21.48 18.38
CA ALA A 433 19.87 20.20 17.66
C ALA A 433 18.67 19.29 18.03
N ASN A 434 18.14 19.40 19.25
CA ASN A 434 16.97 18.63 19.71
C ASN A 434 15.63 19.35 19.46
N GLU A 435 15.67 20.59 18.98
CA GLU A 435 14.49 21.38 18.68
C GLU A 435 14.01 21.12 17.26
N VAL A 436 12.77 20.65 17.17
CA VAL A 436 12.13 20.32 15.91
C VAL A 436 10.78 21.01 15.86
N VAL A 437 10.50 21.67 14.74
CA VAL A 437 9.17 22.21 14.41
C VAL A 437 8.51 21.27 13.42
N LYS A 438 7.28 20.84 13.72
CA LYS A 438 6.49 19.91 12.91
C LYS A 438 5.21 20.57 12.42
N ILE A 439 4.87 20.36 11.15
CA ILE A 439 3.55 20.66 10.57
C ILE A 439 3.02 19.36 9.99
N SER A 440 1.95 18.80 10.58
CA SER A 440 1.45 17.50 10.15
C SER A 440 -0.03 17.26 10.33
N GLY A 441 -0.62 16.48 9.43
CA GLY A 441 -2.00 15.99 9.52
C GLY A 441 -3.06 17.01 9.11
N PHE A 442 -2.72 17.93 8.19
CA PHE A 442 -3.63 18.97 7.72
C PHE A 442 -3.96 18.85 6.23
N GLY A 443 -5.20 19.18 5.88
CA GLY A 443 -5.57 19.63 4.54
C GLY A 443 -5.45 21.15 4.47
N ILE A 444 -4.49 21.69 3.74
CA ILE A 444 -4.18 23.12 3.68
C ILE A 444 -4.56 23.66 2.30
N PHE A 445 -5.51 24.58 2.27
CA PHE A 445 -6.02 25.19 1.05
C PHE A 445 -5.65 26.67 1.02
N ALA A 446 -4.77 27.04 0.09
CA ALA A 446 -4.46 28.44 -0.18
C ALA A 446 -5.67 29.17 -0.79
N SER A 447 -5.60 30.49 -0.82
CA SER A 447 -6.73 31.34 -1.21
C SER A 447 -7.27 31.02 -2.61
N SER A 448 -8.59 31.04 -2.75
CA SER A 448 -9.30 30.97 -4.03
C SER A 448 -9.81 32.34 -4.50
N ASP A 449 -9.39 33.44 -3.86
CA ASP A 449 -9.82 34.80 -4.21
C ASP A 449 -9.19 35.23 -5.55
N PRO A 450 -9.99 35.59 -6.57
CA PRO A 450 -9.47 35.89 -7.89
C PRO A 450 -8.63 37.16 -8.00
N THR A 451 -8.60 37.98 -6.96
CA THR A 451 -7.73 39.15 -6.89
C THR A 451 -6.28 38.79 -6.52
N LYS A 452 -6.01 37.55 -6.11
CA LYS A 452 -4.69 37.10 -5.64
C LYS A 452 -3.89 36.50 -6.79
N ALA A 453 -2.77 37.14 -7.14
CA ALA A 453 -1.86 36.65 -8.17
C ALA A 453 -0.83 35.66 -7.62
N TYR A 454 -0.51 35.77 -6.33
CA TYR A 454 0.47 34.91 -5.66
C TYR A 454 -0.17 34.23 -4.46
N THR A 455 -0.28 32.91 -4.51
CA THR A 455 -0.87 32.10 -3.45
C THR A 455 0.02 30.92 -3.15
N THR A 456 0.14 30.57 -1.88
CA THR A 456 0.82 29.35 -1.47
C THR A 456 0.16 28.73 -0.25
N GLY A 457 0.14 27.39 -0.15
CA GLY A 457 -0.41 26.73 1.03
C GLY A 457 0.48 26.94 2.26
N ILE A 458 1.78 26.77 2.08
CA ILE A 458 2.78 27.06 3.12
C ILE A 458 3.87 27.96 2.53
N PHE A 459 4.22 29.03 3.26
CA PHE A 459 5.31 29.93 2.91
C PHE A 459 6.42 29.87 3.96
N LEU A 460 7.59 29.38 3.56
CA LEU A 460 8.81 29.42 4.37
C LEU A 460 9.61 30.63 3.92
N ASN A 461 9.75 31.59 4.82
CA ASN A 461 10.43 32.85 4.55
C ASN A 461 11.62 33.01 5.51
N ALA A 462 12.83 32.88 4.96
CA ALA A 462 14.09 33.02 5.70
C ALA A 462 14.16 32.16 6.98
N SER A 463 13.61 30.95 6.94
CA SER A 463 13.62 30.03 8.08
C SER A 463 14.95 29.29 8.16
N ILE A 464 15.67 29.46 9.27
CA ILE A 464 17.03 28.94 9.45
C ILE A 464 17.15 28.01 10.67
N PRO A 465 16.36 26.92 10.78
CA PRO A 465 16.29 26.10 11.99
C PRO A 465 17.58 25.35 12.36
N SER A 466 18.57 25.24 11.46
CA SER A 466 19.84 24.54 11.74
C SER A 466 20.54 25.02 13.02
N PRO A 467 21.09 24.12 13.87
CA PRO A 467 21.19 22.66 13.73
C PRO A 467 19.91 21.84 14.06
N GLY A 468 18.86 22.46 14.61
CA GLY A 468 17.54 21.81 14.73
C GLY A 468 16.84 21.68 13.37
N GLY A 469 15.57 21.27 13.32
CA GLY A 469 14.91 20.93 12.05
C GLY A 469 13.48 21.44 11.90
N LEU A 470 13.03 21.56 10.64
CA LEU A 470 11.63 21.78 10.27
C LEU A 470 11.13 20.62 9.43
N PHE A 471 10.07 19.95 9.88
CA PHE A 471 9.47 18.80 9.21
C PHE A 471 8.02 19.13 8.83
N ILE A 472 7.72 18.95 7.55
CA ILE A 472 6.37 19.07 7.00
C ILE A 472 6.00 17.69 6.50
N PHE A 473 5.01 17.04 7.13
CA PHE A 473 4.69 15.65 6.79
C PHE A 473 3.22 15.25 6.97
N GLU A 474 2.74 14.29 6.20
CA GLU A 474 1.33 13.83 6.22
C GLU A 474 0.33 14.97 5.98
N ASN A 475 0.65 15.92 5.10
CA ASN A 475 -0.28 16.99 4.74
C ASN A 475 -0.77 16.83 3.30
N THR A 476 -2.01 17.25 3.06
CA THR A 476 -2.51 17.54 1.71
C THR A 476 -2.50 19.04 1.52
N ILE A 477 -1.76 19.56 0.55
CA ILE A 477 -1.53 21.00 0.40
C ILE A 477 -1.93 21.43 -1.02
N VAL A 478 -2.74 22.47 -1.14
CA VAL A 478 -3.26 22.96 -2.41
C VAL A 478 -2.92 24.45 -2.58
N GLY A 479 -2.27 24.78 -3.70
CA GLY A 479 -1.76 26.12 -3.99
C GLY A 479 -2.79 27.19 -4.36
N GLY A 480 -4.09 26.88 -4.34
CA GLY A 480 -5.18 27.83 -4.58
C GLY A 480 -5.65 27.90 -6.04
N GLN A 481 -6.83 28.48 -6.27
CA GLN A 481 -7.50 28.52 -7.58
C GLN A 481 -8.06 29.90 -7.94
N PRO A 482 -7.28 30.99 -7.82
CA PRO A 482 -7.80 32.33 -8.01
C PRO A 482 -8.22 32.64 -9.47
N SER A 483 -7.87 31.85 -10.48
CA SER A 483 -8.18 32.23 -11.88
C SER A 483 -7.60 33.60 -12.30
N SER A 484 -6.50 34.03 -11.67
CA SER A 484 -5.80 35.27 -11.97
C SER A 484 -4.76 35.05 -13.08
N ALA A 485 -4.84 35.81 -14.19
CA ALA A 485 -3.98 35.61 -15.36
C ALA A 485 -2.48 35.96 -15.14
N GLY A 486 -2.05 36.21 -13.90
CA GLY A 486 -0.70 36.63 -13.53
C GLY A 486 -0.24 36.03 -12.21
N GLY A 487 1.08 35.92 -12.03
CA GLY A 487 1.72 35.44 -10.80
C GLY A 487 1.91 33.92 -10.72
N LEU A 488 2.28 33.45 -9.52
CA LEU A 488 2.67 32.07 -9.25
C LEU A 488 1.79 31.48 -8.16
N LEU A 489 1.16 30.33 -8.46
CA LEU A 489 0.36 29.58 -7.51
C LEU A 489 1.11 28.32 -7.11
N SER A 490 1.53 28.21 -5.85
CA SER A 490 2.35 27.10 -5.38
C SER A 490 1.73 26.31 -4.24
N GLY A 491 1.99 25.01 -4.13
CA GLY A 491 1.62 24.28 -2.92
C GLY A 491 2.46 24.73 -1.72
N ILE A 492 3.79 24.63 -1.87
CA ILE A 492 4.76 25.10 -0.88
C ILE A 492 5.81 25.98 -1.56
N GLN A 493 6.13 27.10 -0.92
CA GLN A 493 7.19 28.00 -1.36
C GLN A 493 8.25 28.13 -0.26
N ILE A 494 9.49 27.76 -0.57
CA ILE A 494 10.65 27.77 0.33
C ILE A 494 11.65 28.80 -0.16
N VAL A 495 11.80 29.90 0.59
CA VAL A 495 12.66 31.03 0.19
C VAL A 495 13.70 31.31 1.27
N GLY A 496 14.98 31.32 0.88
CA GLY A 496 16.11 31.63 1.76
C GLY A 496 16.16 30.79 3.04
N SER A 497 15.64 29.57 3.01
CA SER A 497 15.45 28.73 4.20
C SER A 497 16.42 27.53 4.20
N ASN A 498 16.69 26.94 5.36
CA ASN A 498 17.57 25.77 5.48
C ASN A 498 16.97 24.67 6.35
N ASN A 499 17.63 23.50 6.35
CA ASN A 499 17.32 22.32 7.16
C ASN A 499 15.81 21.98 7.25
N THR A 500 15.16 22.04 6.09
CA THR A 500 13.73 21.76 5.94
C THR A 500 13.55 20.40 5.27
N VAL A 501 12.70 19.54 5.85
CA VAL A 501 12.38 18.21 5.34
C VAL A 501 10.88 18.13 5.03
N LEU A 502 10.57 17.75 3.80
CA LEU A 502 9.20 17.48 3.34
C LEU A 502 9.10 15.98 3.08
N GLU A 503 8.21 15.31 3.81
CA GLU A 503 8.01 13.86 3.71
C GLU A 503 6.55 13.44 3.73
N TYR A 504 6.16 12.45 2.92
CA TYR A 504 4.79 11.92 2.90
C TYR A 504 3.68 12.98 2.71
N ASN A 505 3.96 14.06 1.98
CA ASN A 505 2.94 15.06 1.64
C ASN A 505 2.37 14.80 0.25
N THR A 506 1.09 15.13 0.10
CA THR A 506 0.44 15.28 -1.20
C THR A 506 0.32 16.77 -1.50
N ILE A 507 1.12 17.25 -2.44
CA ILE A 507 1.30 18.67 -2.73
C ILE A 507 0.80 18.96 -4.14
N TYR A 508 -0.17 19.85 -4.23
CA TYR A 508 -0.69 20.38 -5.47
C TYR A 508 -0.31 21.84 -5.60
N GLY A 509 0.13 22.22 -6.80
CA GLY A 509 0.11 23.60 -7.24
C GLY A 509 -1.30 24.18 -7.24
N GLY A 510 -1.43 25.36 -7.82
CA GLY A 510 -2.73 25.95 -8.12
C GLY A 510 -3.16 25.71 -9.56
N SER A 511 -4.26 26.33 -9.96
CA SER A 511 -4.58 26.46 -11.38
C SER A 511 -5.28 27.78 -11.68
N GLY A 512 -5.30 28.14 -12.96
CA GLY A 512 -5.78 29.44 -13.43
C GLY A 512 -4.76 30.59 -13.31
N GLY A 513 -3.58 30.35 -12.71
CA GLY A 513 -2.46 31.28 -12.63
C GLY A 513 -1.62 31.35 -13.91
N ALA A 514 -0.74 32.36 -14.04
CA ALA A 514 0.26 32.39 -15.11
C ALA A 514 1.28 31.26 -14.95
N ALA A 515 1.78 31.05 -13.73
CA ALA A 515 2.63 29.93 -13.38
C ALA A 515 2.02 29.11 -12.25
N SER A 516 2.29 27.81 -12.25
CA SER A 516 1.98 26.96 -11.11
C SER A 516 3.08 25.97 -10.78
N SER A 517 3.30 25.73 -9.49
CA SER A 517 4.29 24.78 -9.02
C SER A 517 3.80 23.98 -7.82
N GLY A 518 4.08 22.68 -7.75
CA GLY A 518 3.82 21.92 -6.51
C GLY A 518 4.69 22.46 -5.37
N VAL A 519 6.01 22.43 -5.58
CA VAL A 519 7.00 22.95 -4.62
C VAL A 519 7.96 23.91 -5.32
N VAL A 520 8.18 25.07 -4.72
CA VAL A 520 9.19 26.04 -5.14
C VAL A 520 10.31 26.08 -4.11
N VAL A 521 11.55 25.85 -4.55
CA VAL A 521 12.77 25.94 -3.74
C VAL A 521 13.63 27.07 -4.28
N ASP A 522 13.75 28.14 -3.51
CA ASP A 522 14.44 29.36 -3.90
C ASP A 522 15.55 29.69 -2.89
N ALA A 523 16.81 29.64 -3.34
CA ALA A 523 18.00 29.91 -2.52
C ALA A 523 17.99 29.18 -1.16
N SER A 524 17.52 27.92 -1.15
CA SER A 524 17.19 27.19 0.07
C SER A 524 17.82 25.81 0.14
N SER A 525 18.06 25.32 1.36
CA SER A 525 18.51 23.94 1.61
C SER A 525 17.37 23.08 2.16
N ALA A 526 16.99 22.03 1.42
CA ALA A 526 15.86 21.18 1.78
C ALA A 526 16.04 19.73 1.33
N VAL A 527 15.27 18.82 1.94
CA VAL A 527 15.10 17.43 1.51
C VAL A 527 13.63 17.21 1.17
N LEU A 528 13.35 16.87 -0.09
CA LEU A 528 12.04 16.46 -0.56
C LEU A 528 12.07 14.95 -0.74
N THR A 529 11.45 14.19 0.17
CA THR A 529 11.49 12.73 0.12
C THR A 529 10.11 12.10 0.25
N TRP A 530 9.79 11.06 -0.51
CA TRP A 530 8.51 10.33 -0.38
C TRP A 530 7.25 11.20 -0.50
N ASN A 531 7.28 12.26 -1.31
CA ASN A 531 6.12 13.11 -1.55
C ASN A 531 5.46 12.78 -2.90
N ARG A 532 4.17 13.13 -2.99
CA ARG A 532 3.42 13.20 -4.25
C ARG A 532 3.26 14.67 -4.61
N ILE A 533 3.92 15.12 -5.68
CA ILE A 533 4.04 16.55 -6.01
C ILE A 533 3.52 16.81 -7.41
N SER A 534 2.46 17.60 -7.57
CA SER A 534 1.87 17.93 -8.87
C SER A 534 1.81 19.44 -9.10
N GLY A 535 2.24 19.91 -10.27
CA GLY A 535 2.15 21.32 -10.64
C GLY A 535 0.74 21.81 -11.03
N LEU A 536 -0.17 20.89 -11.34
CA LEU A 536 -1.50 21.19 -11.90
C LEU A 536 -1.43 22.02 -13.20
N GLY A 537 -2.27 23.05 -13.36
CA GLY A 537 -2.48 23.75 -14.63
C GLY A 537 -2.06 25.22 -14.58
N SER A 538 -1.66 25.76 -15.74
CA SER A 538 -1.36 27.19 -15.89
C SER A 538 -2.01 27.75 -17.16
N VAL A 539 -2.20 29.07 -17.20
CA VAL A 539 -2.81 29.79 -18.31
C VAL A 539 -1.74 30.54 -19.09
N GLY A 540 -1.90 30.60 -20.42
CA GLY A 540 -0.96 31.25 -21.33
C GLY A 540 0.09 30.29 -21.91
N SER A 541 0.97 30.81 -22.77
CA SER A 541 1.94 30.01 -23.51
C SER A 541 3.36 30.59 -23.56
N ALA A 542 3.57 31.82 -23.09
CA ALA A 542 4.87 32.47 -23.17
C ALA A 542 5.81 31.96 -22.08
N PHE A 543 6.78 31.12 -22.45
CA PHE A 543 7.87 30.71 -21.55
C PHE A 543 8.93 31.85 -21.46
N PRO A 544 9.47 32.19 -20.27
CA PRO A 544 9.35 31.49 -18.97
C PRO A 544 8.23 32.03 -18.05
N THR A 545 7.33 32.87 -18.54
CA THR A 545 6.26 33.48 -17.73
C THR A 545 5.12 32.51 -17.43
N ASN A 546 4.78 31.65 -18.39
CA ASN A 546 3.66 30.72 -18.30
C ASN A 546 4.14 29.28 -18.26
N TYR A 547 3.93 28.57 -17.16
CA TYR A 547 4.30 27.16 -17.04
C TYR A 547 3.63 26.47 -15.84
N SER A 548 3.60 25.14 -15.88
CA SER A 548 3.31 24.31 -14.72
C SER A 548 4.52 23.43 -14.40
N ALA A 549 4.89 23.29 -13.13
CA ALA A 549 6.02 22.47 -12.70
C ALA A 549 5.66 21.62 -11.47
N GLY A 550 6.10 20.36 -11.40
CA GLY A 550 6.00 19.60 -10.16
C GLY A 550 6.89 20.23 -9.08
N VAL A 551 8.19 20.27 -9.37
CA VAL A 551 9.19 20.95 -8.52
C VAL A 551 9.89 22.03 -9.31
N GLU A 552 10.03 23.19 -8.71
CA GLU A 552 10.71 24.33 -9.26
C GLU A 552 11.89 24.75 -8.38
N VAL A 553 13.06 24.96 -8.98
CA VAL A 553 14.30 25.31 -8.28
C VAL A 553 14.88 26.60 -8.85
N ARG A 554 15.14 27.58 -7.98
CA ARG A 554 15.60 28.93 -8.32
C ARG A 554 16.75 29.39 -7.43
N ASN A 555 17.57 30.29 -7.97
CA ASN A 555 18.58 31.09 -7.25
C ASN A 555 19.46 30.33 -6.24
N MET A 556 19.70 29.04 -6.46
CA MET A 556 20.57 28.23 -5.59
C MET A 556 22.00 28.76 -5.67
N ILE A 557 22.64 28.94 -4.52
CA ILE A 557 24.07 29.25 -4.42
C ILE A 557 24.85 28.03 -3.92
N ALA A 558 26.19 28.06 -4.02
CA ALA A 558 27.04 26.91 -3.69
C ALA A 558 26.88 26.37 -2.25
N THR A 559 26.41 27.18 -1.31
CA THR A 559 26.15 26.77 0.08
C THR A 559 24.79 26.11 0.28
N ASN A 560 23.87 26.24 -0.68
CA ASN A 560 22.57 25.57 -0.60
C ASN A 560 22.70 24.09 -0.98
N SER A 561 21.94 23.24 -0.31
CA SER A 561 21.91 21.79 -0.58
C SER A 561 20.47 21.31 -0.73
N LEU A 562 20.16 20.67 -1.86
CA LEU A 562 18.82 20.17 -2.16
C LEU A 562 18.85 18.71 -2.56
N ALA A 563 18.07 17.89 -1.87
CA ALA A 563 17.82 16.50 -2.25
C ALA A 563 16.37 16.34 -2.68
N ILE A 564 16.14 15.83 -3.88
CA ILE A 564 14.82 15.42 -4.37
C ILE A 564 14.87 13.91 -4.54
N ASN A 565 14.29 13.17 -3.61
CA ASN A 565 14.49 11.73 -3.48
C ASN A 565 13.18 10.93 -3.40
N SER A 566 13.03 9.82 -4.12
CA SER A 566 11.89 8.90 -3.97
C SER A 566 10.51 9.58 -4.00
N ASN A 567 10.33 10.64 -4.81
CA ASN A 567 9.06 11.32 -4.98
C ASN A 567 8.33 10.84 -6.24
N SER A 568 7.00 10.90 -6.19
CA SER A 568 6.13 10.80 -7.36
C SER A 568 5.80 12.22 -7.84
N ILE A 569 6.29 12.60 -9.02
CA ILE A 569 6.20 13.96 -9.57
C ILE A 569 5.27 13.99 -10.78
N ASN A 570 4.30 14.90 -10.71
CA ASN A 570 3.10 15.04 -11.55
C ASN A 570 2.23 13.77 -11.68
N PRO A 571 1.95 13.02 -10.59
CA PRO A 571 1.02 11.89 -10.66
C PRO A 571 -0.39 12.31 -11.10
N GLN A 572 -0.85 13.51 -10.71
CA GLN A 572 -2.20 13.98 -11.08
C GLN A 572 -2.34 14.14 -12.60
N ALA A 573 -1.35 14.74 -13.27
CA ALA A 573 -1.39 14.90 -14.73
C ALA A 573 -1.22 13.56 -15.46
N TYR A 574 -0.59 12.56 -14.82
CA TYR A 574 -0.46 11.23 -15.39
C TYR A 574 -1.79 10.47 -15.40
N ILE A 575 -2.58 10.55 -14.32
CA ILE A 575 -3.88 9.86 -14.21
C ILE A 575 -5.03 10.65 -14.85
N ASP A 576 -4.93 11.98 -14.92
CA ASP A 576 -5.96 12.87 -15.44
C ASP A 576 -5.39 13.75 -16.56
N ALA A 577 -5.76 13.40 -17.80
CA ALA A 577 -5.34 14.11 -19.01
C ALA A 577 -5.89 15.55 -19.10
N THR A 578 -6.91 15.91 -18.32
CA THR A 578 -7.47 17.28 -18.31
C THR A 578 -6.53 18.28 -17.64
N VAL A 579 -5.67 17.80 -16.73
CA VAL A 579 -4.63 18.62 -16.11
C VAL A 579 -3.53 18.87 -17.13
N SER A 580 -3.53 20.07 -17.69
CA SER A 580 -2.67 20.47 -18.80
C SER A 580 -2.19 21.91 -18.67
N ALA A 581 -1.12 22.23 -19.41
CA ALA A 581 -0.53 23.57 -19.52
C ALA A 581 0.10 23.72 -20.91
N SER A 582 0.47 24.94 -21.32
CA SER A 582 1.24 25.08 -22.57
C SER A 582 2.68 24.61 -22.40
N ASN A 583 3.32 25.04 -21.32
CA ASN A 583 4.66 24.62 -20.90
C ASN A 583 4.51 23.83 -19.59
N PHE A 584 5.03 22.61 -19.54
CA PHE A 584 4.81 21.71 -18.40
C PHE A 584 6.07 20.92 -18.06
N PHE A 585 6.49 20.94 -16.81
CA PHE A 585 7.70 20.33 -16.34
C PHE A 585 7.46 19.37 -15.17
N GLY A 586 8.22 18.27 -15.12
CA GLY A 586 8.39 17.50 -13.88
C GLY A 586 9.20 18.32 -12.88
N ILE A 587 10.48 18.54 -13.20
CA ILE A 587 11.39 19.38 -12.43
C ILE A 587 11.95 20.49 -13.32
N LEU A 588 11.83 21.73 -12.86
CA LEU A 588 12.30 22.93 -13.55
C LEU A 588 13.39 23.63 -12.74
N PHE A 589 14.60 23.67 -13.29
CA PHE A 589 15.71 24.47 -12.79
C PHE A 589 15.80 25.78 -13.59
N GLN A 590 15.48 26.92 -12.96
CA GLN A 590 15.49 28.20 -13.64
C GLN A 590 16.00 29.36 -12.78
N SER A 591 17.02 30.07 -13.28
CA SER A 591 17.48 31.40 -12.85
C SER A 591 18.75 31.76 -13.64
N THR A 592 19.13 33.04 -13.67
CA THR A 592 20.44 33.49 -14.17
C THR A 592 21.59 33.15 -13.22
N ASN A 593 21.32 32.98 -11.92
CA ASN A 593 22.31 32.71 -10.87
C ASN A 593 22.00 31.38 -10.17
N LEU A 594 22.16 30.26 -10.87
CA LEU A 594 21.88 28.93 -10.34
C LEU A 594 23.19 28.14 -10.19
N SER A 595 23.40 27.54 -9.02
CA SER A 595 24.47 26.58 -8.73
C SER A 595 23.85 25.26 -8.26
N THR A 596 24.20 24.16 -8.92
CA THR A 596 23.62 22.82 -8.65
C THR A 596 24.63 21.82 -8.07
N SER A 597 25.84 22.26 -7.70
CA SER A 597 26.89 21.37 -7.21
C SER A 597 26.47 20.52 -5.99
N ASN A 598 25.54 21.02 -5.16
CA ASN A 598 24.98 20.33 -4.00
C ASN A 598 23.49 19.97 -4.18
N VAL A 599 23.05 19.78 -5.43
CA VAL A 599 21.69 19.36 -5.75
C VAL A 599 21.69 17.95 -6.31
N ALA A 600 20.85 17.06 -5.77
CA ALA A 600 20.71 15.68 -6.21
C ALA A 600 19.24 15.30 -6.44
N VAL A 601 18.98 14.60 -7.55
CA VAL A 601 17.66 14.06 -7.92
C VAL A 601 17.79 12.55 -8.05
N LEU A 602 17.24 11.83 -7.07
CA LEU A 602 17.50 10.41 -6.84
C LEU A 602 16.19 9.61 -6.76
N GLY A 603 16.09 8.49 -7.48
CA GLY A 603 15.02 7.53 -7.25
C GLY A 603 13.60 8.07 -7.47
N ASN A 604 13.37 9.13 -8.26
CA ASN A 604 12.04 9.70 -8.43
C ASN A 604 11.31 9.11 -9.65
N SER A 605 9.98 9.07 -9.59
CA SER A 605 9.13 8.88 -10.76
C SER A 605 8.65 10.24 -11.25
N ILE A 606 9.11 10.66 -12.44
CA ILE A 606 8.98 12.02 -12.94
C ILE A 606 8.20 12.04 -14.24
N TYR A 607 6.97 12.52 -14.20
CA TYR A 607 6.18 12.81 -15.39
C TYR A 607 6.30 14.28 -15.80
N SER A 608 6.55 14.55 -17.09
CA SER A 608 6.64 15.94 -17.58
C SER A 608 5.34 16.73 -17.46
N GLY A 609 4.19 16.05 -17.39
CA GLY A 609 2.87 16.65 -17.48
C GLY A 609 2.36 16.76 -18.93
N ASN A 610 1.07 17.08 -19.10
CA ASN A 610 0.37 17.16 -20.39
C ASN A 610 0.53 18.56 -21.01
N GLY A 611 1.72 18.85 -21.53
CA GLY A 611 2.02 20.13 -22.15
C GLY A 611 1.65 20.21 -23.63
N SER A 612 1.09 21.32 -24.11
CA SER A 612 0.77 21.48 -25.55
C SER A 612 2.00 21.81 -26.42
N LEU A 613 3.06 22.36 -25.84
CA LEU A 613 4.31 22.72 -26.54
C LEU A 613 5.42 21.71 -26.23
N THR A 614 5.75 20.85 -27.20
CA THR A 614 6.71 19.75 -27.00
C THR A 614 8.14 20.20 -26.67
N ALA A 615 8.57 21.36 -27.19
CA ALA A 615 9.92 21.90 -26.96
C ALA A 615 10.15 22.42 -25.53
N THR A 616 9.06 22.74 -24.83
CA THR A 616 9.03 23.33 -23.49
C THR A 616 8.19 22.49 -22.54
N THR A 617 8.11 21.19 -22.84
CA THR A 617 7.55 20.19 -21.93
C THR A 617 8.55 19.07 -21.74
N ASN A 618 9.08 18.98 -20.52
CA ASN A 618 10.21 18.12 -20.20
C ASN A 618 10.02 17.43 -18.85
N ALA A 619 10.53 16.21 -18.69
CA ALA A 619 10.55 15.57 -17.38
C ALA A 619 11.49 16.35 -16.45
N VAL A 620 12.68 16.71 -16.93
CA VAL A 620 13.63 17.57 -16.21
C VAL A 620 14.18 18.62 -17.16
N ARG A 621 14.18 19.89 -16.74
CA ARG A 621 14.72 21.01 -17.50
C ARG A 621 15.72 21.83 -16.70
N TYR A 622 16.90 22.02 -17.27
CA TYR A 622 17.92 22.98 -16.84
C TYR A 622 17.93 24.17 -17.80
N GLY A 623 17.26 25.25 -17.39
CA GLY A 623 17.10 26.48 -18.18
C GLY A 623 18.11 27.59 -17.87
N ALA A 624 19.23 27.27 -17.21
CA ALA A 624 20.19 28.25 -16.71
C ALA A 624 21.11 28.83 -17.80
N VAL A 625 21.76 29.94 -17.47
CA VAL A 625 22.73 30.66 -18.33
C VAL A 625 24.20 30.31 -18.03
N LEU A 626 24.44 29.36 -17.13
CA LEU A 626 25.77 28.82 -16.79
C LEU A 626 25.76 27.28 -16.85
N ALA A 627 26.93 26.68 -17.06
CA ALA A 627 27.09 25.23 -17.00
C ALA A 627 26.81 24.72 -15.56
N LEU A 628 26.00 23.67 -15.45
CA LEU A 628 25.52 23.13 -14.17
C LEU A 628 25.93 21.68 -13.98
N ASP A 629 26.31 21.33 -12.75
CA ASP A 629 26.51 19.93 -12.38
C ASP A 629 25.14 19.24 -12.21
N MET A 630 24.90 18.17 -12.97
CA MET A 630 23.64 17.43 -12.93
C MET A 630 23.83 16.11 -12.21
N LYS A 631 23.22 15.93 -11.04
CA LYS A 631 23.22 14.65 -10.30
C LYS A 631 21.84 14.00 -10.41
N LEU A 632 21.67 13.16 -11.42
CA LEU A 632 20.42 12.47 -11.74
C LEU A 632 20.65 10.96 -11.66
N MET A 633 20.10 10.28 -10.65
CA MET A 633 20.28 8.84 -10.51
C MET A 633 18.99 8.09 -10.23
N ASN A 634 18.83 6.90 -10.79
CA ASN A 634 17.71 5.99 -10.52
C ASN A 634 16.31 6.58 -10.79
N ASN A 635 16.17 7.59 -11.66
CA ASN A 635 14.87 8.21 -11.92
C ASN A 635 14.13 7.55 -13.11
N GLN A 636 12.80 7.43 -13.01
CA GLN A 636 11.92 7.16 -14.14
C GLN A 636 11.50 8.50 -14.76
N MET A 637 11.98 8.83 -15.95
CA MET A 637 11.63 10.05 -16.67
C MET A 637 10.64 9.74 -17.79
N ILE A 638 9.43 10.27 -17.66
CA ILE A 638 8.28 9.87 -18.47
C ILE A 638 7.69 11.11 -19.14
N THR A 639 7.29 10.96 -20.41
CA THR A 639 6.61 12.00 -21.17
C THR A 639 5.31 11.47 -21.81
N PRO A 640 4.34 12.33 -22.17
CA PRO A 640 3.05 11.89 -22.70
C PRO A 640 3.14 11.09 -24.00
N SER A 641 4.10 11.42 -24.87
CA SER A 641 4.28 10.77 -26.17
C SER A 641 5.70 10.96 -26.71
N SER A 642 6.07 10.20 -27.73
CA SER A 642 7.42 10.25 -28.31
C SER A 642 7.84 11.62 -28.84
N SER A 643 6.92 12.57 -29.04
CA SER A 643 7.23 13.92 -29.54
C SER A 643 7.96 14.82 -28.54
N TYR A 644 8.06 14.44 -27.27
CA TYR A 644 8.64 15.27 -26.21
C TYR A 644 10.12 14.93 -25.96
N VAL A 645 10.79 15.83 -25.23
CA VAL A 645 12.16 15.67 -24.75
C VAL A 645 12.12 15.33 -23.26
N CYS A 646 12.76 14.24 -22.83
CA CYS A 646 12.77 13.89 -21.41
C CYS A 646 13.66 14.83 -20.59
N LEU A 647 14.94 14.94 -20.95
CA LEU A 647 15.92 15.80 -20.27
C LEU A 647 16.36 16.95 -21.17
N PHE A 648 16.15 18.18 -20.72
CA PHE A 648 16.61 19.36 -21.44
C PHE A 648 17.68 20.10 -20.64
N ASN A 649 18.80 20.39 -21.27
CA ASN A 649 19.85 21.26 -20.73
C ASN A 649 20.19 22.37 -21.75
N ALA A 650 20.02 23.62 -21.33
CA ALA A 650 20.25 24.76 -22.22
C ALA A 650 21.72 24.92 -22.63
N LEU A 651 22.64 24.45 -21.79
CA LEU A 651 24.09 24.57 -21.96
C LEU A 651 24.75 23.21 -21.82
N THR A 652 26.08 23.13 -21.94
CA THR A 652 26.82 21.90 -21.69
C THR A 652 26.88 21.58 -20.20
N SER A 653 26.74 20.31 -19.84
CA SER A 653 26.79 19.83 -18.46
C SER A 653 28.14 20.13 -17.82
N GLY A 654 28.11 20.52 -16.55
CA GLY A 654 29.29 20.69 -15.72
C GLY A 654 30.06 19.38 -15.57
N VAL A 655 31.35 19.50 -15.30
CA VAL A 655 32.28 18.36 -15.22
C VAL A 655 32.04 17.46 -14.01
N GLY A 656 31.27 17.93 -13.02
CA GLY A 656 30.83 17.17 -11.86
C GLY A 656 29.49 16.46 -12.04
N SER A 657 28.95 16.44 -13.27
CA SER A 657 27.66 15.78 -13.56
C SER A 657 27.76 14.26 -13.47
N SER A 658 26.71 13.63 -12.93
CA SER A 658 26.50 12.19 -12.87
C SER A 658 25.05 11.88 -13.25
N ILE A 659 24.86 11.28 -14.43
CA ILE A 659 23.54 10.91 -14.96
C ILE A 659 23.55 9.40 -15.22
N GLN A 660 23.06 8.61 -14.26
CA GLN A 660 23.24 7.15 -14.26
C GLN A 660 21.99 6.42 -13.73
N GLY A 661 21.70 5.21 -14.22
CA GLY A 661 20.56 4.40 -13.73
C GLY A 661 19.18 5.00 -14.00
N ASN A 662 19.05 6.04 -14.82
CA ASN A 662 17.76 6.63 -15.13
C ASN A 662 17.11 5.89 -16.30
N ASN A 663 15.79 5.75 -16.29
CA ASN A 663 15.04 5.22 -17.42
C ASN A 663 14.28 6.35 -18.13
N PHE A 664 14.51 6.52 -19.43
CA PHE A 664 13.90 7.53 -20.28
C PHE A 664 12.80 6.87 -21.12
N TYR A 665 11.54 7.15 -20.81
CA TYR A 665 10.42 6.50 -21.47
C TYR A 665 9.51 7.50 -22.19
N SER A 666 8.97 7.01 -23.32
CA SER A 666 8.02 7.73 -24.16
C SER A 666 8.57 9.01 -24.77
N CYS A 667 9.89 9.25 -24.84
CA CYS A 667 10.49 10.41 -25.52
C CYS A 667 11.39 9.98 -26.68
N SER A 668 11.23 10.56 -27.88
CA SER A 668 12.12 10.29 -29.03
C SER A 668 13.48 10.94 -28.83
N THR A 669 13.50 12.11 -28.19
CA THR A 669 14.73 12.79 -27.77
C THR A 669 14.89 12.59 -26.27
N MET A 670 15.77 11.67 -25.88
CA MET A 670 16.02 11.37 -24.46
C MET A 670 16.65 12.57 -23.76
N ALA A 671 17.66 13.17 -24.38
CA ALA A 671 18.30 14.37 -23.88
C ALA A 671 18.57 15.38 -24.99
N TYR A 672 18.50 16.66 -24.62
CA TYR A 672 18.87 17.79 -25.47
C TYR A 672 19.88 18.64 -24.70
N GLU A 673 21.02 18.91 -25.30
CA GLU A 673 22.08 19.71 -24.67
C GLU A 673 22.69 20.72 -25.64
N ALA A 674 22.77 21.99 -25.21
CA ALA A 674 23.49 23.05 -25.92
C ALA A 674 23.16 23.18 -27.42
N GLY A 675 21.90 22.96 -27.80
CA GLY A 675 21.48 23.02 -29.21
C GLY A 675 21.45 21.68 -29.93
N THR A 676 21.87 20.59 -29.29
CA THR A 676 22.09 19.28 -29.90
C THR A 676 21.28 18.18 -29.22
N THR A 677 20.71 17.28 -30.01
CA THR A 677 20.03 16.08 -29.51
C THR A 677 21.06 15.02 -29.13
N THR A 678 20.96 14.43 -27.95
CA THR A 678 21.85 13.37 -27.47
C THR A 678 21.07 12.06 -27.28
N SER A 679 21.69 10.95 -27.68
CA SER A 679 21.11 9.60 -27.58
C SER A 679 21.68 8.83 -26.38
N TYR A 680 21.08 7.68 -26.08
CA TYR A 680 21.44 6.79 -24.97
C TYR A 680 22.94 6.53 -24.85
N THR A 681 23.61 6.31 -25.99
CA THR A 681 25.03 5.95 -26.06
C THR A 681 25.97 7.11 -25.78
N SER A 682 25.48 8.36 -25.81
CA SER A 682 26.27 9.59 -25.56
C SER A 682 26.16 10.12 -24.12
N ILE A 683 25.34 9.50 -23.27
CA ILE A 683 25.19 9.85 -21.85
C ILE A 683 26.07 8.88 -21.05
N CYS A 684 27.40 9.11 -21.06
CA CYS A 684 28.38 8.20 -20.45
C CYS A 684 29.06 8.74 -19.17
N PRO A 685 29.56 7.86 -18.28
CA PRO A 685 29.86 8.18 -16.87
C PRO A 685 31.32 7.89 -16.49
N GLY A 686 31.96 8.83 -15.77
CA GLY A 686 33.10 8.53 -14.89
C GLY A 686 34.48 9.00 -15.34
N ALA A 687 34.97 10.03 -14.64
CA ALA A 687 36.38 10.39 -14.46
C ALA A 687 37.19 10.93 -15.66
N ALA A 688 36.67 11.94 -16.37
CA ALA A 688 37.44 13.11 -16.78
C ALA A 688 36.49 14.19 -17.34
N ILE A 689 36.65 15.38 -16.78
CA ILE A 689 36.25 16.71 -17.25
C ILE A 689 36.03 16.78 -18.78
N GLY A 690 34.78 17.00 -19.22
CA GLY A 690 34.51 17.58 -20.55
C GLY A 690 33.22 17.16 -21.27
N GLY A 691 32.05 17.63 -20.82
CA GLY A 691 30.79 17.72 -21.59
C GLY A 691 30.14 16.42 -22.09
N LEU A 692 28.89 16.47 -22.54
CA LEU A 692 28.27 15.40 -23.34
C LEU A 692 28.89 15.41 -24.75
N SER A 693 30.17 15.05 -24.87
CA SER A 693 30.83 14.96 -26.19
C SER A 693 30.62 13.58 -26.81
N SER A 694 30.16 13.57 -28.05
CA SER A 694 29.80 12.41 -28.87
C SER A 694 30.99 11.58 -29.38
N THR A 695 32.19 11.70 -28.78
CA THR A 695 33.45 11.29 -29.44
C THR A 695 34.26 10.20 -28.75
N SER A 696 33.79 9.58 -27.67
CA SER A 696 34.47 8.42 -27.08
C SER A 696 33.53 7.46 -26.35
N CYS A 697 32.46 7.06 -27.03
CA CYS A 697 31.58 5.97 -26.60
C CYS A 697 31.95 4.70 -27.38
N ALA A 698 33.08 4.08 -27.02
CA ALA A 698 33.40 2.74 -27.49
C ALA A 698 32.49 1.74 -26.76
N VAL A 699 31.78 0.94 -27.55
CA VAL A 699 30.96 -0.20 -27.13
C VAL A 699 31.72 -1.04 -26.10
N PRO A 700 31.19 -1.29 -24.89
CA PRO A 700 31.68 -2.39 -24.08
C PRO A 700 31.24 -3.69 -24.75
N THR A 701 32.22 -4.37 -25.34
CA THR A 701 32.12 -5.77 -25.73
C THR A 701 31.54 -6.58 -24.57
N TYR A 702 30.56 -7.42 -24.91
CA TYR A 702 30.04 -8.47 -24.03
C TYR A 702 31.18 -9.20 -23.31
N LEU A 703 30.93 -9.55 -22.04
CA LEU A 703 31.69 -10.54 -21.26
C LEU A 703 33.14 -10.16 -20.94
N THR A 704 33.35 -9.31 -19.94
CA THR A 704 34.24 -9.59 -18.77
C THR A 704 34.34 -8.35 -17.88
N GLY A 705 34.10 -8.56 -16.57
CA GLY A 705 34.53 -7.77 -15.40
C GLY A 705 34.90 -6.29 -15.55
N ALA A 706 34.17 -5.45 -14.80
CA ALA A 706 34.37 -4.02 -14.52
C ALA A 706 33.91 -3.03 -15.61
N GLY A 707 32.92 -2.19 -15.28
CA GLY A 707 32.60 -0.96 -16.01
C GLY A 707 31.13 -0.70 -16.43
N ALA A 708 30.13 -1.43 -15.92
CA ALA A 708 28.72 -1.28 -16.35
C ALA A 708 27.79 -0.60 -15.32
N ALA A 709 28.28 -0.22 -14.14
CA ALA A 709 27.45 0.25 -13.01
C ALA A 709 26.86 1.66 -13.14
N SER A 710 26.60 2.09 -14.38
CA SER A 710 26.54 3.50 -14.72
C SER A 710 25.64 3.81 -15.94
N GLN A 711 24.83 2.84 -16.40
CA GLN A 711 24.02 2.99 -17.62
C GLN A 711 22.63 3.56 -17.32
N ASN A 712 22.09 4.36 -18.25
CA ASN A 712 20.69 4.75 -18.26
C ASN A 712 19.85 3.65 -18.96
N TYR A 713 18.54 3.81 -19.16
CA TYR A 713 17.66 2.85 -19.85
C TYR A 713 16.64 3.59 -20.74
N ALA A 714 16.06 2.89 -21.71
CA ALA A 714 14.99 3.40 -22.57
C ALA A 714 13.89 2.34 -22.75
N GLN A 715 13.42 1.80 -21.63
CA GLN A 715 12.49 0.67 -21.60
C GLN A 715 11.13 1.11 -21.08
N ASN A 716 10.08 0.49 -21.61
CA ASN A 716 8.72 0.73 -21.10
C ASN A 716 8.60 0.14 -19.69
N PRO A 717 8.36 0.95 -18.65
CA PRO A 717 8.18 0.44 -17.28
C PRO A 717 6.96 -0.47 -17.14
N LYS A 718 5.96 -0.33 -18.03
CA LYS A 718 4.66 -1.03 -17.98
C LYS A 718 4.04 -0.96 -16.59
N PHE A 719 3.82 0.29 -16.14
CA PHE A 719 3.15 0.54 -14.87
C PHE A 719 1.75 -0.06 -14.83
N VAL A 720 1.26 -0.33 -13.63
CA VAL A 720 -0.15 -0.64 -13.40
C VAL A 720 -1.02 0.53 -13.89
N ASN A 721 -2.20 0.24 -14.43
CA ASN A 721 -3.18 1.29 -14.71
C ASN A 721 -3.67 1.88 -13.39
N ALA A 722 -3.14 3.05 -13.04
CA ALA A 722 -3.51 3.75 -11.82
C ALA A 722 -4.88 4.45 -11.96
N THR A 723 -5.72 4.32 -10.94
CA THR A 723 -7.02 5.02 -10.84
C THR A 723 -6.98 6.21 -9.88
N ASP A 724 -5.91 6.34 -9.11
CA ASP A 724 -5.67 7.38 -8.12
C ASP A 724 -4.19 7.77 -8.10
N ILE A 725 -3.88 8.85 -7.38
CA ILE A 725 -2.51 9.37 -7.28
C ILE A 725 -1.58 8.50 -6.45
N ASP A 726 -2.13 7.61 -5.61
CA ASP A 726 -1.34 6.82 -4.67
C ASP A 726 -0.63 5.67 -5.37
N HIS A 727 -1.32 5.06 -6.34
CA HIS A 727 -0.81 3.97 -7.18
C HIS A 727 -0.19 4.45 -8.52
N ALA A 728 -0.03 5.76 -8.70
CA ALA A 728 0.58 6.31 -9.91
C ALA A 728 2.06 5.91 -9.99
N PHE A 729 2.44 5.27 -11.11
CA PHE A 729 3.77 4.71 -11.38
C PHE A 729 4.12 3.39 -10.67
N ASP A 730 3.12 2.67 -10.16
CA ASP A 730 3.32 1.35 -9.58
C ASP A 730 3.85 0.35 -10.60
N LEU A 731 4.88 -0.40 -10.20
CA LEU A 731 5.44 -1.50 -10.98
C LEU A 731 4.65 -2.79 -10.72
N SER A 732 4.66 -3.70 -11.71
CA SER A 732 3.93 -4.96 -11.66
C SER A 732 4.76 -6.13 -12.18
N SER A 733 4.21 -7.34 -12.11
CA SER A 733 4.83 -8.51 -12.72
C SER A 733 4.98 -8.45 -14.24
N SER A 734 4.33 -7.46 -14.87
CA SER A 734 4.47 -7.20 -16.31
C SER A 734 5.55 -6.16 -16.64
N SER A 735 6.10 -5.49 -15.62
CA SER A 735 7.12 -4.46 -15.75
C SER A 735 8.43 -5.00 -16.32
N SER A 736 9.13 -4.15 -17.06
CA SER A 736 10.43 -4.52 -17.63
C SER A 736 11.45 -4.81 -16.53
N CYS A 737 12.24 -5.87 -16.69
CA CYS A 737 13.33 -6.19 -15.77
C CYS A 737 14.36 -5.05 -15.62
N TYR A 738 14.50 -4.17 -16.62
CA TYR A 738 15.34 -2.98 -16.51
C TYR A 738 14.78 -1.95 -15.54
N ALA A 739 13.46 -1.78 -15.48
CA ALA A 739 12.82 -0.88 -14.52
C ALA A 739 12.82 -1.47 -13.11
N VAL A 740 12.67 -2.79 -12.98
CA VAL A 740 12.58 -3.51 -11.70
C VAL A 740 13.94 -3.76 -11.06
N TYR A 741 14.99 -4.03 -11.85
CA TYR A 741 16.30 -4.42 -11.33
C TYR A 741 17.46 -3.55 -11.83
N GLY A 742 17.19 -2.47 -12.56
CA GLY A 742 18.22 -1.63 -13.17
C GLY A 742 18.83 -0.56 -12.27
N GLY A 743 18.35 -0.40 -11.03
CA GLY A 743 18.85 0.61 -10.10
C GLY A 743 20.33 0.44 -9.73
N ILE A 744 21.03 1.56 -9.52
CA ILE A 744 22.46 1.61 -9.17
C ILE A 744 22.67 2.23 -7.79
N ASN A 745 23.57 1.68 -6.96
CA ASN A 745 23.77 2.20 -5.60
C ASN A 745 24.15 3.69 -5.59
N ASP A 746 23.30 4.49 -4.97
CA ASP A 746 23.51 5.90 -4.70
C ASP A 746 24.04 6.10 -3.27
N ASN A 747 25.35 5.97 -3.08
CA ASN A 747 26.04 6.27 -1.80
C ASN A 747 25.89 7.74 -1.32
N ILE A 748 25.00 8.54 -1.92
CA ILE A 748 24.79 9.96 -1.64
C ILE A 748 23.84 10.16 -0.44
N LEU A 749 22.78 9.34 -0.28
CA LEU A 749 21.75 9.54 0.76
C LEU A 749 21.24 8.22 1.36
N ALA A 750 22.15 7.37 1.84
CA ALA A 750 21.84 6.03 2.37
C ALA A 750 20.59 5.91 3.28
N PRO A 751 20.32 6.79 4.27
CA PRO A 751 19.10 6.66 5.08
C PRO A 751 17.80 6.98 4.32
N TYR A 752 17.85 7.80 3.27
CA TYR A 752 16.69 8.20 2.48
C TYR A 752 16.49 7.32 1.23
N THR A 753 17.52 6.62 0.78
CA THR A 753 17.46 5.70 -0.37
C THR A 753 17.23 4.24 0.06
N ALA A 754 17.16 3.97 1.37
CA ALA A 754 16.90 2.62 1.91
C ALA A 754 15.46 2.12 1.70
N SER A 755 14.49 3.02 1.48
CA SER A 755 13.09 2.66 1.27
C SER A 755 12.44 3.45 0.14
N ASP A 756 11.39 2.88 -0.42
CA ASP A 756 10.53 3.53 -1.40
C ASP A 756 9.48 4.45 -0.75
N ILE A 757 8.63 5.07 -1.58
CA ILE A 757 7.56 5.97 -1.14
C ILE A 757 6.48 5.32 -0.28
N GLU A 758 6.37 3.99 -0.31
CA GLU A 758 5.47 3.22 0.54
C GLU A 758 6.18 2.60 1.73
N THR A 759 7.38 3.07 2.06
CA THR A 759 8.23 2.59 3.15
C THR A 759 8.75 1.16 2.98
N ARG A 760 8.56 0.56 1.80
CA ARG A 760 9.08 -0.77 1.49
C ARG A 760 10.60 -0.68 1.37
N PRO A 761 11.36 -1.57 2.03
CA PRO A 761 12.81 -1.55 1.95
C PRO A 761 13.25 -1.84 0.51
N ARG A 762 14.22 -1.07 0.00
CA ARG A 762 14.87 -1.36 -1.27
C ARG A 762 15.76 -2.57 -1.09
N THR A 763 15.33 -3.70 -1.63
CA THR A 763 15.99 -4.98 -1.41
C THR A 763 16.95 -5.27 -2.53
N GLN A 764 18.24 -5.37 -2.20
CA GLN A 764 19.24 -5.80 -3.17
C GLN A 764 18.99 -7.26 -3.53
N ASN A 765 18.44 -7.52 -4.72
CA ASN A 765 18.25 -8.89 -5.18
C ASN A 765 19.60 -9.45 -5.66
N THR A 766 20.40 -9.99 -4.74
CA THR A 766 21.73 -10.58 -5.03
C THR A 766 21.67 -12.07 -5.32
N ALA A 767 20.52 -12.70 -5.10
CA ALA A 767 20.35 -14.15 -5.12
C ALA A 767 19.47 -14.58 -6.30
N VAL A 768 19.99 -14.47 -7.53
CA VAL A 768 19.34 -15.11 -8.68
C VAL A 768 20.33 -16.05 -9.36
N ALA A 769 20.16 -17.35 -9.13
CA ALA A 769 20.80 -18.38 -9.95
C ALA A 769 20.36 -18.19 -11.41
N ALA A 770 21.32 -18.33 -12.34
CA ALA A 770 21.15 -17.96 -13.74
C ALA A 770 19.87 -18.54 -14.40
N PRO A 771 19.21 -17.81 -15.32
CA PRO A 771 19.63 -16.51 -15.87
C PRO A 771 19.32 -15.32 -14.95
N SER A 772 20.29 -14.41 -14.76
CA SER A 772 20.08 -13.21 -13.93
C SER A 772 19.26 -12.17 -14.69
N PHE A 773 18.06 -11.86 -14.20
CA PHE A 773 17.20 -10.79 -14.70
C PHE A 773 17.73 -9.37 -14.39
N ILE A 774 18.86 -9.29 -13.66
CA ILE A 774 19.51 -8.05 -13.25
C ILE A 774 20.39 -7.57 -14.40
N PRO A 775 20.17 -6.36 -14.94
CA PRO A 775 21.06 -5.76 -15.93
C PRO A 775 22.50 -5.70 -15.41
N ALA A 776 23.47 -6.00 -16.26
CA ALA A 776 24.87 -5.97 -15.86
C ALA A 776 25.27 -4.58 -15.32
N GLY A 777 25.83 -4.53 -14.12
CA GLY A 777 26.21 -3.29 -13.44
C GLY A 777 25.13 -2.68 -12.54
N ALA A 778 23.88 -3.13 -12.63
CA ALA A 778 22.87 -2.73 -11.67
C ALA A 778 23.09 -3.41 -10.30
N TYR A 779 22.62 -2.76 -9.25
CA TYR A 779 22.60 -3.29 -7.89
C TYR A 779 21.34 -4.14 -7.62
N GLY A 780 20.38 -4.20 -8.54
CA GLY A 780 19.26 -5.15 -8.45
C GLY A 780 18.06 -4.67 -7.63
N TYR A 781 17.83 -3.35 -7.56
CA TYR A 781 16.61 -2.74 -7.01
C TYR A 781 15.90 -1.87 -8.06
N SER A 782 14.66 -1.45 -7.78
CA SER A 782 13.81 -0.76 -8.75
C SER A 782 14.26 0.68 -9.04
N ILE A 783 14.06 1.13 -10.28
CA ILE A 783 14.25 2.52 -10.71
C ILE A 783 12.93 3.28 -10.49
N GLY A 784 13.00 4.50 -9.95
CA GLY A 784 11.84 5.34 -9.65
C GLY A 784 11.41 5.27 -8.20
N ALA A 785 10.28 5.88 -7.87
CA ALA A 785 9.85 6.13 -6.49
C ALA A 785 9.39 4.88 -5.71
N PHE A 786 9.10 3.78 -6.42
CA PHE A 786 8.52 2.56 -5.90
C PHE A 786 9.49 1.40 -6.00
N GLU A 787 9.53 0.57 -4.96
CA GLU A 787 10.25 -0.69 -4.94
C GLU A 787 9.31 -1.83 -5.33
N PHE A 788 9.82 -2.73 -6.18
CA PHE A 788 9.11 -3.92 -6.58
C PHE A 788 10.04 -5.12 -6.54
N ASN A 789 9.89 -5.95 -5.51
CA ASN A 789 10.65 -7.17 -5.36
C ASN A 789 9.82 -8.38 -5.83
N GLY A 790 9.67 -8.52 -7.16
CA GLY A 790 8.87 -9.56 -7.78
C GLY A 790 9.31 -9.89 -9.21
N ALA A 791 8.68 -10.89 -9.81
CA ALA A 791 9.00 -11.30 -11.20
C ALA A 791 8.77 -10.15 -12.20
N CYS A 792 9.56 -10.10 -13.27
CA CYS A 792 9.48 -9.08 -14.33
C CYS A 792 9.43 -9.72 -15.71
N LYS A 793 9.16 -8.92 -16.75
CA LYS A 793 9.11 -9.35 -18.16
C LYS A 793 10.26 -8.84 -19.01
#